data_AF-A0A0M3QG78-F1
#
_entry.id   AF-A0A0M3QG78-F1
#
_cell.length_a   1.000
_cell.length_b   1.000
_cell.length_c   1.000
_cell.angle_alpha   90.00
_cell.angle_beta   90.00
_cell.angle_gamma   90.00
#
_symmetry.space_group_name_H-M   'P 1'
#
loop_
_entity.id
_entity.type
_entity.pdbx_description
1 polymer ?
#
loop_
_entity_poly.entity_id
_entity_poly.type
_entity_poly.pdbx_seq_one_letter_code
_entity_poly.pdbx_strand_id
1 'polypeptide(L)'
;MIWLGPTPNTFLEDQVGRPGKILKANLVDTDGDKVPGYADGIDRNGQEGDGASEPFYPLMFELGGSVFDPAQATVRFKYAGSNPAGVEKVVSADETVSYTLAPGALRLWIKDGQFSRKVADIAQGGDYVVPDKAYPLSWFEPVAGADAWTLFVEGVRGVTSAEEKQITLTVDPDGEGPLAALEGDLVLVTSIFAGLVPDYNHNRQIDEEDRARAAQGDIFYFWINDDDDEGETGGDDIPLPAVSGQESRRDCDNFRIDGVRDLIDFFPVALDVKTLAQIFPPNVYTYHLKSADENLKVAFPDLSVATVKNYLEEVETARRLAEAPTKQLRASGEFLVTLGEVLSGRTQAKLDELISAAATQDTSPVILLEGGKPSTSPLVLEIKDQVGNQVFLTSLNLSLDGVEQMFRHVNLLPTIDNPKAPAVEIGQIGEHGAEGGEKSRYNGDDFSNRDHFNGFDGELSERYFALLHGVNVDGQQARGFHSEIFKRLYWSGSKAKLVGVTWYGAEGIDANYQPNVVNAFKTAAQFGQEVAKATQNMPVSIMAHSLGNMVVSSYLNDYYQQHPLNVRNYILVNAAVALEAYLGDYQGYAEGQLDNPDKKTFDSDNSMVHSNWHGYDKRLGSSEWHQLFGADDSRRTLTWRSRFANLPESINYYSFYSSGDEVLATYTGESPDIQFPDVWNSNLRRYAWVLQEKWKGRDLPFASTDLMGWGFNQNNYRTTEIVDGGLPETHPWFPTIANSLVHNDQLLTEPFFRKPGAGQLGHLLFEPTFDEEYVKGVRDQLLALVLPSLTLVTGGWLGEDIQRDRRFSLFVNMNDPSKKNDWPSNRGLDKDWKHSDIKDVAYVFSKEIFKQIVENGGL
;
A
#
# COMPACT_ATOMS: atom_id res chain seq x y z
N MET A 1 -26.14 -53.05 -5.50
CA MET A 1 -26.55 -51.64 -5.64
C MET A 1 -25.47 -50.78 -5.04
N ILE A 2 -25.20 -49.61 -5.60
CA ILE A 2 -24.20 -48.66 -5.07
C ILE A 2 -24.76 -47.24 -5.13
N TRP A 3 -24.69 -46.49 -4.02
CA TRP A 3 -25.25 -45.15 -3.90
C TRP A 3 -24.40 -44.24 -3.00
N LEU A 4 -24.69 -42.94 -2.98
CA LEU A 4 -24.00 -41.95 -2.15
C LEU A 4 -24.92 -41.43 -1.04
N GLY A 5 -24.48 -41.48 0.21
CA GLY A 5 -25.23 -41.01 1.39
C GLY A 5 -25.86 -42.11 2.26
N PRO A 6 -26.41 -41.76 3.44
CA PRO A 6 -26.79 -42.71 4.49
C PRO A 6 -28.12 -43.46 4.26
N THR A 7 -28.88 -43.13 3.21
CA THR A 7 -30.11 -43.87 2.86
C THR A 7 -30.18 -44.09 1.34
N PRO A 8 -30.73 -45.22 0.85
CA PRO A 8 -30.87 -45.53 -0.59
C PRO A 8 -31.80 -44.61 -1.41
N ASN A 9 -32.17 -43.43 -0.88
CA ASN A 9 -33.15 -42.54 -1.51
C ASN A 9 -32.49 -41.27 -2.02
N THR A 10 -31.88 -41.29 -3.21
CA THR A 10 -31.84 -40.11 -4.10
C THR A 10 -31.70 -40.52 -5.58
N PHE A 11 -32.63 -40.04 -6.41
CA PHE A 11 -32.80 -40.30 -7.85
C PHE A 11 -31.66 -39.76 -8.76
N LEU A 12 -30.41 -40.16 -8.54
CA LEU A 12 -29.25 -39.65 -9.30
C LEU A 12 -28.16 -40.71 -9.61
N GLU A 13 -28.41 -42.01 -9.44
CA GLU A 13 -27.36 -43.06 -9.54
C GLU A 13 -26.64 -43.08 -10.91
N ASP A 14 -27.34 -43.08 -12.05
CA ASP A 14 -26.69 -43.33 -13.35
C ASP A 14 -27.30 -42.57 -14.55
N GLN A 15 -28.14 -41.56 -14.32
CA GLN A 15 -28.88 -40.92 -15.41
C GLN A 15 -27.97 -40.22 -16.42
N VAL A 16 -27.93 -40.77 -17.64
CA VAL A 16 -27.21 -40.22 -18.79
C VAL A 16 -27.53 -38.73 -18.97
N GLY A 17 -26.50 -37.88 -18.96
CA GLY A 17 -26.62 -36.43 -19.10
C GLY A 17 -26.81 -35.65 -17.81
N ARG A 18 -26.90 -36.32 -16.65
CA ARG A 18 -26.87 -35.66 -15.33
C ARG A 18 -25.45 -35.65 -14.73
N PRO A 19 -25.14 -34.69 -13.87
CA PRO A 19 -23.79 -34.54 -13.32
C PRO A 19 -23.51 -35.50 -12.14
N GLY A 20 -24.47 -36.30 -11.69
CA GLY A 20 -24.31 -37.16 -10.52
C GLY A 20 -24.15 -36.36 -9.22
N LYS A 21 -23.48 -36.95 -8.23
CA LYS A 21 -23.12 -36.27 -6.99
C LYS A 21 -21.98 -35.28 -7.23
N ILE A 22 -22.18 -34.02 -6.87
CA ILE A 22 -21.15 -32.99 -6.95
C ILE A 22 -20.31 -33.00 -5.67
N LEU A 23 -18.98 -33.06 -5.83
CA LEU A 23 -18.01 -32.95 -4.75
C LEU A 23 -17.11 -31.73 -4.99
N LYS A 24 -16.72 -31.03 -3.93
CA LYS A 24 -15.58 -30.11 -4.01
C LYS A 24 -14.30 -30.93 -4.11
N ALA A 25 -13.34 -30.43 -4.88
CA ALA A 25 -11.98 -30.96 -4.80
C ALA A 25 -11.41 -30.65 -3.40
N ASN A 26 -10.80 -31.65 -2.76
CA ASN A 26 -10.20 -31.57 -1.44
C ASN A 26 -8.86 -30.81 -1.53
N LEU A 27 -8.96 -29.48 -1.62
CA LEU A 27 -7.82 -28.58 -1.79
C LEU A 27 -7.60 -27.69 -0.56
N VAL A 28 -8.62 -27.57 0.30
CA VAL A 28 -8.63 -26.70 1.47
C VAL A 28 -7.65 -27.22 2.52
N ASP A 29 -6.86 -26.32 3.08
CA ASP A 29 -6.05 -26.54 4.28
C ASP A 29 -6.99 -26.46 5.51
N THR A 30 -7.23 -27.61 6.15
CA THR A 30 -8.26 -27.73 7.19
C THR A 30 -7.76 -27.30 8.56
N ASP A 31 -6.47 -27.53 8.86
CA ASP A 31 -5.89 -27.28 10.18
C ASP A 31 -4.90 -26.10 10.22
N GLY A 32 -4.63 -25.47 9.07
CA GLY A 32 -3.90 -24.22 8.93
C GLY A 32 -2.38 -24.40 8.82
N ASP A 33 -1.90 -25.58 8.44
CA ASP A 33 -0.49 -25.92 8.36
C ASP A 33 0.15 -25.68 6.97
N LYS A 34 -0.64 -25.15 6.01
CA LYS A 34 -0.32 -24.88 4.60
C LYS A 34 -0.16 -26.13 3.74
N VAL A 35 -0.83 -27.22 4.07
CA VAL A 35 -0.90 -28.43 3.25
C VAL A 35 -2.27 -28.54 2.58
N PRO A 36 -2.33 -28.75 1.25
CA PRO A 36 -3.62 -28.91 0.58
C PRO A 36 -4.27 -30.23 1.00
N GLY A 37 -5.58 -30.24 1.22
CA GLY A 37 -6.30 -31.39 1.78
C GLY A 37 -6.02 -32.76 1.11
N TYR A 38 -5.80 -32.81 -0.21
CA TYR A 38 -5.47 -34.07 -0.91
C TYR A 38 -4.11 -34.67 -0.53
N ALA A 39 -3.21 -33.87 0.04
CA ALA A 39 -1.89 -34.26 0.51
C ALA A 39 -1.86 -34.44 2.03
N ASP A 40 -2.97 -34.17 2.70
CA ASP A 40 -3.07 -34.10 4.15
C ASP A 40 -3.80 -35.31 4.75
N GLY A 41 -3.60 -35.54 6.05
CA GLY A 41 -4.13 -36.66 6.82
C GLY A 41 -3.68 -38.03 6.30
N ILE A 42 -2.55 -38.11 5.59
CA ILE A 42 -2.00 -39.34 5.01
C ILE A 42 -0.60 -39.67 5.54
N ASP A 43 -0.24 -40.96 5.60
CA ASP A 43 1.08 -41.47 6.07
C ASP A 43 2.24 -41.23 5.08
N ARG A 44 2.32 -39.98 4.60
CA ARG A 44 3.28 -39.54 3.61
C ARG A 44 3.70 -38.11 3.89
N ASN A 45 4.98 -37.82 3.67
CA ASN A 45 5.58 -36.50 3.86
C ASN A 45 5.40 -35.91 5.29
N GLY A 46 5.09 -36.74 6.28
CA GLY A 46 4.87 -36.32 7.67
C GLY A 46 3.57 -35.57 7.89
N GLN A 47 2.53 -35.85 7.11
CA GLN A 47 1.22 -35.17 7.13
C GLN A 47 0.14 -36.05 7.77
N GLU A 48 0.52 -36.90 8.74
CA GLU A 48 -0.44 -37.68 9.52
C GLU A 48 -1.07 -36.85 10.63
N GLY A 49 -2.40 -36.80 10.67
CA GLY A 49 -3.14 -36.21 11.77
C GLY A 49 -4.64 -36.48 11.67
N ASP A 50 -5.30 -36.70 12.81
CA ASP A 50 -6.76 -36.69 12.85
C ASP A 50 -7.23 -35.22 12.81
N GLY A 51 -8.21 -34.93 11.96
CA GLY A 51 -8.71 -33.58 11.71
C GLY A 51 -7.93 -32.76 10.68
N ALA A 52 -6.86 -33.32 10.10
CA ALA A 52 -6.02 -32.63 9.12
C ALA A 52 -6.70 -32.48 7.73
N SER A 53 -7.69 -33.32 7.40
CA SER A 53 -8.47 -33.21 6.16
C SER A 53 -9.97 -33.14 6.45
N GLU A 54 -10.70 -32.51 5.53
CA GLU A 54 -12.16 -32.47 5.57
C GLU A 54 -12.79 -33.88 5.51
N PRO A 55 -13.98 -34.10 6.11
CA PRO A 55 -14.74 -35.34 5.95
C PRO A 55 -15.06 -35.64 4.48
N PHE A 56 -15.00 -36.92 4.12
CA PHE A 56 -15.27 -37.41 2.78
C PHE A 56 -16.72 -37.86 2.62
N TYR A 57 -17.16 -38.00 1.37
CA TYR A 57 -18.54 -38.42 1.11
C TYR A 57 -18.70 -39.94 1.21
N PRO A 58 -19.67 -40.45 1.99
CA PRO A 58 -19.88 -41.88 2.10
C PRO A 58 -20.48 -42.46 0.82
N LEU A 59 -19.81 -43.47 0.28
CA LEU A 59 -20.25 -44.35 -0.81
C LEU A 59 -20.68 -45.68 -0.21
N MET A 60 -21.96 -45.97 -0.33
CA MET A 60 -22.54 -47.18 0.22
C MET A 60 -22.77 -48.19 -0.90
N PHE A 61 -22.59 -49.48 -0.61
CA PHE A 61 -23.01 -50.54 -1.51
C PHE A 61 -23.67 -51.69 -0.76
N GLU A 62 -24.65 -52.32 -1.40
CA GLU A 62 -25.42 -53.45 -0.88
C GLU A 62 -25.36 -54.63 -1.86
N LEU A 63 -25.15 -55.82 -1.33
CA LEU A 63 -25.08 -57.07 -2.08
C LEU A 63 -26.22 -57.98 -1.63
N GLY A 64 -27.24 -58.14 -2.48
CA GLY A 64 -28.39 -59.00 -2.21
C GLY A 64 -28.47 -60.22 -3.13
N GLY A 65 -29.00 -61.35 -2.64
CA GLY A 65 -29.30 -62.54 -3.44
C GLY A 65 -29.01 -63.87 -2.74
N SER A 66 -29.66 -64.96 -3.16
CA SER A 66 -29.56 -66.29 -2.54
C SER A 66 -28.43 -67.19 -3.08
N VAL A 67 -27.61 -66.69 -4.02
CA VAL A 67 -26.51 -67.41 -4.69
C VAL A 67 -25.13 -66.83 -4.29
N PHE A 68 -25.11 -66.07 -3.20
CA PHE A 68 -23.97 -65.30 -2.73
C PHE A 68 -23.27 -66.03 -1.60
N ASP A 69 -21.96 -66.26 -1.71
CA ASP A 69 -21.12 -66.70 -0.59
C ASP A 69 -20.27 -65.50 -0.10
N PRO A 70 -20.73 -64.76 0.93
CA PRO A 70 -20.00 -63.59 1.44
C PRO A 70 -18.57 -63.93 1.90
N ALA A 71 -18.26 -65.20 2.19
CA ALA A 71 -16.92 -65.62 2.61
C ALA A 71 -15.94 -65.75 1.44
N GLN A 72 -16.42 -65.91 0.20
CA GLN A 72 -15.59 -66.08 -1.00
C GLN A 72 -15.75 -64.93 -2.01
N ALA A 73 -16.82 -64.15 -1.89
CA ALA A 73 -17.12 -63.08 -2.82
C ALA A 73 -16.00 -62.04 -2.90
N THR A 74 -15.74 -61.53 -4.10
CA THR A 74 -14.85 -60.40 -4.33
C THR A 74 -15.60 -59.23 -4.97
N VAL A 75 -15.17 -58.02 -4.65
CA VAL A 75 -15.69 -56.79 -5.24
C VAL A 75 -14.56 -56.03 -5.92
N ARG A 76 -14.91 -55.32 -6.99
CA ARG A 76 -13.98 -54.50 -7.77
C ARG A 76 -14.62 -53.15 -8.07
N PHE A 77 -13.88 -52.08 -7.81
CA PHE A 77 -14.30 -50.72 -8.11
C PHE A 77 -13.47 -50.15 -9.24
N LYS A 78 -14.09 -49.81 -10.36
CA LYS A 78 -13.44 -49.11 -11.47
C LYS A 78 -13.79 -47.63 -11.41
N TYR A 79 -12.77 -46.78 -11.34
CA TYR A 79 -12.91 -45.33 -11.24
C TYR A 79 -11.60 -44.62 -11.65
N ALA A 80 -11.63 -43.31 -11.86
CA ALA A 80 -10.46 -42.50 -12.20
C ALA A 80 -9.57 -42.22 -10.98
N GLY A 81 -8.91 -43.25 -10.46
CA GLY A 81 -8.17 -43.17 -9.20
C GLY A 81 -6.85 -42.42 -9.26
N SER A 82 -6.64 -41.50 -8.30
CA SER A 82 -5.36 -40.85 -8.02
C SER A 82 -4.63 -41.56 -6.88
N ASN A 83 -3.52 -42.23 -7.18
CA ASN A 83 -2.80 -42.99 -6.17
C ASN A 83 -2.15 -42.04 -5.13
N PRO A 84 -2.56 -42.06 -3.84
CA PRO A 84 -2.03 -41.17 -2.82
C PRO A 84 -0.53 -41.38 -2.54
N ALA A 85 0.02 -42.57 -2.82
CA ALA A 85 1.46 -42.83 -2.74
C ALA A 85 2.27 -42.10 -3.81
N GLY A 86 1.63 -41.47 -4.81
CA GLY A 86 2.26 -40.65 -5.83
C GLY A 86 2.28 -39.15 -5.49
N VAL A 87 1.78 -38.73 -4.33
CA VAL A 87 1.86 -37.31 -3.91
C VAL A 87 3.31 -36.94 -3.63
N GLU A 88 3.81 -35.86 -4.22
CA GLU A 88 5.19 -35.40 -4.04
C GLU A 88 5.22 -34.04 -3.37
N LYS A 89 6.06 -33.88 -2.34
CA LYS A 89 6.36 -32.59 -1.72
C LYS A 89 7.56 -31.98 -2.45
N VAL A 90 7.36 -30.81 -3.04
CA VAL A 90 8.39 -30.06 -3.77
C VAL A 90 8.77 -28.84 -2.94
N VAL A 91 10.07 -28.63 -2.76
CA VAL A 91 10.62 -27.44 -2.11
C VAL A 91 11.44 -26.70 -3.16
N SER A 92 11.05 -25.47 -3.48
CA SER A 92 11.76 -24.63 -4.46
C SER A 92 12.99 -23.95 -3.85
N ALA A 93 13.78 -23.29 -4.70
CA ALA A 93 15.06 -22.67 -4.32
C ALA A 93 14.90 -21.46 -3.36
N ASP A 94 13.72 -20.86 -3.32
CA ASP A 94 13.28 -19.82 -2.40
C ASP A 94 12.63 -20.39 -1.13
N GLU A 95 12.75 -21.70 -0.90
CA GLU A 95 12.17 -22.44 0.23
C GLU A 95 10.64 -22.57 0.22
N THR A 96 9.96 -22.13 -0.86
CA THR A 96 8.52 -22.31 -1.01
C THR A 96 8.17 -23.80 -1.15
N VAL A 97 7.17 -24.25 -0.40
CA VAL A 97 6.71 -25.64 -0.39
C VAL A 97 5.45 -25.77 -1.25
N SER A 98 5.43 -26.76 -2.14
CA SER A 98 4.24 -27.12 -2.91
C SER A 98 4.05 -28.64 -2.94
N TYR A 99 2.84 -29.07 -3.26
CA TYR A 99 2.51 -30.49 -3.40
C TYR A 99 2.07 -30.77 -4.85
N THR A 100 2.51 -31.92 -5.38
CA THR A 100 2.11 -32.39 -6.71
C THR A 100 1.20 -33.60 -6.57
N LEU A 101 0.02 -33.52 -7.18
CA LEU A 101 -0.99 -34.57 -7.18
C LEU A 101 -0.66 -35.67 -8.20
N ALA A 102 -0.91 -36.94 -7.83
CA ALA A 102 -0.80 -38.07 -8.76
C ALA A 102 -1.93 -38.07 -9.81
N PRO A 103 -1.72 -38.62 -11.04
CA PRO A 103 -2.75 -38.70 -12.07
C PRO A 103 -4.02 -39.40 -11.59
N GLY A 104 -5.18 -38.88 -11.98
CA GLY A 104 -6.51 -39.33 -11.53
C GLY A 104 -7.29 -38.18 -10.91
N ALA A 105 -8.58 -38.38 -10.63
CA ALA A 105 -9.48 -37.34 -10.11
C ALA A 105 -10.14 -37.70 -8.77
N LEU A 106 -10.23 -38.98 -8.44
CA LEU A 106 -10.94 -39.48 -7.26
C LEU A 106 -10.05 -40.41 -6.43
N ARG A 107 -10.37 -40.60 -5.15
CA ARG A 107 -9.85 -41.67 -4.32
C ARG A 107 -10.99 -42.34 -3.56
N LEU A 108 -10.88 -43.66 -3.39
CA LEU A 108 -11.76 -44.44 -2.53
C LEU A 108 -10.98 -44.92 -1.32
N TRP A 109 -11.52 -44.67 -0.14
CA TRP A 109 -10.91 -44.96 1.15
C TRP A 109 -11.83 -45.84 1.99
N ILE A 110 -11.25 -46.75 2.78
CA ILE A 110 -11.98 -47.48 3.83
C ILE A 110 -12.11 -46.68 5.13
N LYS A 111 -11.48 -45.50 5.20
CA LYS A 111 -11.57 -44.56 6.31
C LYS A 111 -12.00 -43.18 5.83
N ASP A 112 -12.69 -42.46 6.69
CA ASP A 112 -13.14 -41.09 6.44
C ASP A 112 -11.97 -40.08 6.46
N GLY A 113 -12.18 -38.94 5.80
CA GLY A 113 -11.23 -37.83 5.65
C GLY A 113 -10.79 -37.20 6.99
N GLN A 114 -11.59 -37.33 8.04
CA GLN A 114 -11.25 -36.81 9.38
C GLN A 114 -10.22 -37.66 10.14
N PHE A 115 -9.88 -38.87 9.68
CA PHE A 115 -8.93 -39.77 10.36
C PHE A 115 -7.66 -39.95 9.55
N SER A 116 -6.52 -40.17 10.21
CA SER A 116 -5.28 -40.50 9.50
C SER A 116 -5.39 -41.79 8.66
N ARG A 117 -4.92 -41.71 7.41
CA ARG A 117 -5.02 -42.76 6.39
C ARG A 117 -3.65 -43.22 5.91
N LYS A 118 -3.54 -44.53 5.66
CA LYS A 118 -2.38 -45.11 5.02
C LYS A 118 -2.52 -45.11 3.51
N VAL A 119 -1.58 -44.51 2.79
CA VAL A 119 -1.57 -44.40 1.32
C VAL A 119 -1.44 -45.74 0.62
N ALA A 120 -0.99 -46.77 1.33
CA ALA A 120 -0.86 -48.11 0.78
C ALA A 120 -2.23 -48.71 0.39
N ASP A 121 -2.17 -49.67 -0.51
CA ASP A 121 -3.29 -50.53 -0.89
C ASP A 121 -3.83 -51.30 0.33
N ILE A 122 -5.16 -51.48 0.45
CA ILE A 122 -5.76 -52.31 1.51
C ILE A 122 -5.20 -53.73 1.56
N ALA A 123 -4.78 -54.29 0.41
CA ALA A 123 -4.12 -55.60 0.33
C ALA A 123 -2.74 -55.64 1.02
N GLN A 124 -2.16 -54.48 1.30
CA GLN A 124 -0.88 -54.30 1.96
C GLN A 124 -1.04 -53.71 3.37
N GLY A 125 -2.27 -53.73 3.92
CA GLY A 125 -2.59 -53.18 5.23
C GLY A 125 -2.69 -51.64 5.25
N GLY A 126 -2.89 -51.02 4.08
CA GLY A 126 -3.21 -49.60 3.96
C GLY A 126 -4.72 -49.34 3.93
N ASP A 127 -5.11 -48.13 3.52
CA ASP A 127 -6.50 -47.67 3.55
C ASP A 127 -7.06 -47.30 2.15
N TYR A 128 -6.21 -47.33 1.10
CA TYR A 128 -6.57 -46.93 -0.26
C TYR A 128 -7.09 -48.11 -1.09
N VAL A 129 -8.25 -47.94 -1.74
CA VAL A 129 -8.85 -48.96 -2.63
C VAL A 129 -8.37 -48.74 -4.06
N VAL A 130 -7.35 -49.48 -4.51
CA VAL A 130 -6.78 -49.35 -5.87
C VAL A 130 -7.85 -49.62 -6.95
N PRO A 131 -7.95 -48.77 -7.99
CA PRO A 131 -8.91 -48.94 -9.09
C PRO A 131 -8.76 -50.25 -9.85
N ASP A 132 -9.88 -50.82 -10.30
CA ASP A 132 -10.01 -52.01 -11.13
C ASP A 132 -9.32 -53.27 -10.55
N LYS A 133 -9.10 -53.27 -9.22
CA LYS A 133 -8.55 -54.41 -8.48
C LYS A 133 -9.66 -55.12 -7.69
N ALA A 134 -9.64 -56.46 -7.73
CA ALA A 134 -10.57 -57.30 -6.97
C ALA A 134 -10.11 -57.45 -5.52
N TYR A 135 -11.04 -57.34 -4.58
CA TYR A 135 -10.82 -57.45 -3.14
C TYR A 135 -11.82 -58.42 -2.51
N PRO A 136 -11.39 -59.28 -1.58
CA PRO A 136 -12.31 -60.05 -0.75
C PRO A 136 -13.30 -59.12 -0.05
N LEU A 137 -14.58 -59.46 -0.11
CA LEU A 137 -15.62 -58.66 0.54
C LEU A 137 -15.42 -58.51 2.05
N SER A 138 -14.83 -59.53 2.67
CA SER A 138 -14.48 -59.57 4.10
C SER A 138 -13.51 -58.49 4.54
N TRP A 139 -12.88 -57.75 3.61
CA TRP A 139 -11.99 -56.64 3.92
C TRP A 139 -12.70 -55.31 4.10
N PHE A 140 -14.00 -55.24 3.80
CA PHE A 140 -14.83 -54.05 3.99
C PHE A 140 -15.69 -54.23 5.25
N GLU A 141 -15.78 -53.17 6.06
CA GLU A 141 -16.59 -53.20 7.28
C GLU A 141 -18.09 -53.06 6.95
N PRO A 142 -18.96 -53.97 7.43
CA PRO A 142 -20.40 -53.86 7.22
C PRO A 142 -21.01 -52.78 8.13
N VAL A 143 -21.98 -52.05 7.61
CA VAL A 143 -22.83 -51.11 8.36
C VAL A 143 -23.88 -51.91 9.12
N ALA A 144 -24.28 -51.49 10.32
CA ALA A 144 -25.25 -52.21 11.18
C ALA A 144 -26.52 -52.67 10.41
N GLY A 145 -26.52 -53.94 9.99
CA GLY A 145 -27.45 -54.54 9.01
C GLY A 145 -26.68 -55.60 8.19
N ALA A 146 -27.33 -56.66 7.70
CA ALA A 146 -26.59 -57.86 7.25
C ALA A 146 -25.89 -57.76 5.87
N ASP A 147 -26.12 -56.73 5.05
CA ASP A 147 -25.75 -56.79 3.62
C ASP A 147 -25.24 -55.47 3.01
N ALA A 148 -24.78 -54.50 3.81
CA ALA A 148 -24.34 -53.17 3.33
C ALA A 148 -22.95 -52.75 3.87
N TRP A 149 -22.17 -52.05 3.05
CA TRP A 149 -20.81 -51.59 3.35
C TRP A 149 -20.63 -50.11 3.00
N THR A 150 -19.67 -49.45 3.67
CA THR A 150 -19.33 -48.03 3.43
C THR A 150 -17.88 -47.87 2.99
N LEU A 151 -17.68 -47.09 1.94
CA LEU A 151 -16.44 -46.47 1.52
C LEU A 151 -16.56 -44.95 1.60
N PHE A 152 -15.45 -44.26 1.44
CA PHE A 152 -15.40 -42.80 1.41
C PHE A 152 -14.79 -42.31 0.11
N VAL A 153 -15.48 -41.39 -0.56
CA VAL A 153 -15.06 -40.77 -1.82
C VAL A 153 -14.43 -39.43 -1.54
N GLU A 154 -13.19 -39.29 -1.98
CA GLU A 154 -12.46 -38.03 -2.03
C GLU A 154 -12.36 -37.60 -3.51
N GLY A 155 -12.74 -36.36 -3.81
CA GLY A 155 -12.38 -35.72 -5.07
C GLY A 155 -11.09 -34.94 -4.90
N VAL A 156 -10.04 -35.24 -5.66
CA VAL A 156 -8.73 -34.57 -5.50
C VAL A 156 -8.47 -33.50 -6.55
N ARG A 157 -9.25 -33.49 -7.63
CA ARG A 157 -9.29 -32.42 -8.64
C ARG A 157 -10.59 -32.45 -9.43
N GLY A 158 -10.83 -31.39 -10.21
CA GLY A 158 -11.91 -31.36 -11.19
C GLY A 158 -11.85 -32.51 -12.20
N VAL A 159 -12.98 -33.19 -12.44
CA VAL A 159 -13.12 -34.19 -13.52
C VAL A 159 -13.23 -33.51 -14.88
N THR A 160 -12.62 -34.10 -15.92
CA THR A 160 -12.55 -33.48 -17.27
C THR A 160 -13.30 -34.24 -18.36
N SER A 161 -13.79 -35.45 -18.07
CA SER A 161 -14.51 -36.29 -19.03
C SER A 161 -15.72 -36.97 -18.39
N ALA A 162 -16.59 -37.58 -19.20
CA ALA A 162 -17.74 -38.34 -18.70
C ALA A 162 -17.29 -39.64 -18.01
N GLU A 163 -16.19 -40.22 -18.49
CA GLU A 163 -15.59 -41.46 -17.97
C GLU A 163 -14.99 -41.24 -16.58
N GLU A 164 -14.35 -40.08 -16.33
CA GLU A 164 -13.80 -39.74 -15.01
C GLU A 164 -14.86 -39.62 -13.92
N LYS A 165 -16.14 -39.47 -14.28
CA LYS A 165 -17.25 -39.37 -13.33
C LYS A 165 -17.71 -40.71 -12.78
N GLN A 166 -17.37 -41.82 -13.43
CA GLN A 166 -17.98 -43.12 -13.13
C GLN A 166 -17.22 -43.83 -12.00
N ILE A 167 -17.96 -44.33 -11.01
CA ILE A 167 -17.51 -45.35 -10.08
C ILE A 167 -18.38 -46.59 -10.31
N THR A 168 -17.80 -47.62 -10.92
CA THR A 168 -18.51 -48.86 -11.26
C THR A 168 -18.13 -49.97 -10.29
N LEU A 169 -19.13 -50.64 -9.73
CA LEU A 169 -18.97 -51.84 -8.91
C LEU A 169 -19.15 -53.10 -9.77
N THR A 170 -18.18 -53.99 -9.72
CA THR A 170 -18.29 -55.37 -10.24
C THR A 170 -18.20 -56.34 -9.07
N VAL A 171 -19.07 -57.34 -9.04
CA VAL A 171 -19.17 -58.31 -7.95
C VAL A 171 -18.95 -59.70 -8.50
N ASP A 172 -17.99 -60.42 -7.94
CA ASP A 172 -17.82 -61.85 -8.14
C ASP A 172 -18.41 -62.58 -6.93
N PRO A 173 -19.57 -63.26 -7.08
CA PRO A 173 -20.33 -63.78 -5.94
C PRO A 173 -19.72 -65.01 -5.26
N ASP A 174 -18.79 -65.72 -5.91
CA ASP A 174 -18.10 -66.91 -5.38
C ASP A 174 -16.59 -66.92 -5.63
N GLY A 175 -16.02 -65.85 -6.21
CA GLY A 175 -14.59 -65.68 -6.38
C GLY A 175 -14.04 -66.58 -7.50
N GLU A 176 -13.05 -67.43 -7.20
CA GLU A 176 -12.53 -68.41 -8.18
C GLU A 176 -13.51 -69.58 -8.47
N GLY A 177 -14.78 -69.43 -8.10
CA GLY A 177 -15.84 -70.40 -8.29
C GLY A 177 -16.41 -70.42 -9.72
N PRO A 178 -17.45 -71.25 -9.96
CA PRO A 178 -18.05 -71.37 -11.29
C PRO A 178 -18.94 -70.19 -11.71
N LEU A 179 -19.32 -69.28 -10.82
CA LEU A 179 -20.17 -68.14 -11.18
C LEU A 179 -19.33 -67.07 -11.89
N ALA A 180 -19.95 -66.38 -12.84
CA ALA A 180 -19.30 -65.27 -13.53
C ALA A 180 -19.41 -64.01 -12.68
N ALA A 181 -18.36 -63.18 -12.71
CA ALA A 181 -18.44 -61.82 -12.20
C ALA A 181 -19.57 -61.05 -12.89
N LEU A 182 -20.37 -60.37 -12.09
CA LEU A 182 -21.50 -59.57 -12.51
C LEU A 182 -21.08 -58.11 -12.50
N GLU A 183 -21.25 -57.43 -13.63
CA GLU A 183 -21.32 -55.96 -13.60
C GLU A 183 -22.48 -55.59 -12.68
N GLY A 184 -22.15 -54.92 -11.59
CA GLY A 184 -23.11 -54.53 -10.58
C GLY A 184 -23.80 -53.24 -11.01
N ASP A 185 -23.47 -52.18 -10.29
CA ASP A 185 -24.15 -50.90 -10.38
C ASP A 185 -23.10 -49.78 -10.49
N LEU A 186 -23.49 -48.57 -10.89
CA LEU A 186 -22.58 -47.44 -11.02
C LEU A 186 -23.16 -46.18 -10.41
N VAL A 187 -22.27 -45.35 -9.86
CA VAL A 187 -22.61 -43.97 -9.49
C VAL A 187 -21.81 -42.97 -10.31
N LEU A 188 -22.43 -41.81 -10.57
CA LEU A 188 -21.77 -40.65 -11.12
C LEU A 188 -21.32 -39.69 -10.01
N VAL A 189 -20.03 -39.34 -10.02
CA VAL A 189 -19.39 -38.38 -9.11
C VAL A 189 -18.66 -37.31 -9.94
N THR A 190 -19.07 -36.06 -9.82
CA THR A 190 -18.39 -34.93 -10.46
C THR A 190 -17.67 -34.11 -9.39
N SER A 191 -16.36 -34.34 -9.24
CA SER A 191 -15.50 -33.43 -8.46
C SER A 191 -15.21 -32.18 -9.28
N ILE A 192 -15.26 -31.01 -8.64
CA ILE A 192 -15.03 -29.70 -9.27
C ILE A 192 -14.19 -28.80 -8.38
N PHE A 193 -13.45 -27.88 -9.01
CA PHE A 193 -13.08 -26.62 -8.36
C PHE A 193 -14.06 -25.55 -8.83
N ALA A 194 -14.51 -24.73 -7.89
CA ALA A 194 -15.16 -23.47 -8.19
C ALA A 194 -15.02 -22.54 -6.99
N GLY A 195 -14.62 -21.31 -7.26
CA GLY A 195 -14.12 -20.41 -6.23
C GLY A 195 -14.40 -18.94 -6.51
N LEU A 196 -14.32 -18.19 -5.43
CA LEU A 196 -14.25 -16.73 -5.44
C LEU A 196 -12.79 -16.39 -5.25
N VAL A 197 -12.13 -15.90 -6.31
CA VAL A 197 -10.66 -15.77 -6.36
C VAL A 197 -10.27 -14.30 -6.39
N PRO A 198 -9.75 -13.72 -5.30
CA PRO A 198 -9.21 -12.37 -5.30
C PRO A 198 -7.79 -12.33 -5.90
N ASP A 199 -7.24 -11.14 -6.09
CA ASP A 199 -5.82 -10.92 -6.37
C ASP A 199 -5.04 -10.98 -5.05
N TYR A 200 -4.58 -12.18 -4.67
CA TYR A 200 -3.93 -12.44 -3.39
C TYR A 200 -2.50 -11.91 -3.30
N ASN A 201 -1.82 -11.76 -4.44
CA ASN A 201 -0.45 -11.28 -4.48
C ASN A 201 -0.35 -9.77 -4.80
N HIS A 202 -1.48 -9.09 -5.03
CA HIS A 202 -1.64 -7.64 -5.23
C HIS A 202 -0.92 -7.15 -6.49
N ASN A 203 -0.83 -8.00 -7.51
CA ASN A 203 -0.12 -7.69 -8.76
C ASN A 203 -1.06 -7.16 -9.87
N ARG A 204 -2.33 -6.92 -9.52
CA ARG A 204 -3.47 -6.48 -10.34
C ARG A 204 -3.92 -7.52 -11.37
N GLN A 205 -3.49 -8.77 -11.26
CA GLN A 205 -3.91 -9.89 -12.08
C GLN A 205 -4.53 -10.95 -11.17
N ILE A 206 -5.37 -11.80 -11.76
CA ILE A 206 -5.93 -12.96 -11.05
C ILE A 206 -5.56 -14.16 -11.90
N ASP A 207 -4.61 -14.96 -11.42
CA ASP A 207 -4.03 -16.07 -12.16
C ASP A 207 -4.09 -17.42 -11.39
N GLU A 208 -3.31 -18.40 -11.82
CA GLU A 208 -3.33 -19.74 -11.22
C GLU A 208 -2.74 -19.76 -9.80
N GLU A 209 -1.84 -18.83 -9.47
CA GLU A 209 -1.31 -18.69 -8.10
C GLU A 209 -2.44 -18.26 -7.15
N ASP A 210 -3.20 -17.24 -7.53
CA ASP A 210 -4.35 -16.77 -6.76
C ASP A 210 -5.42 -17.85 -6.64
N ARG A 211 -5.67 -18.56 -7.74
CA ARG A 211 -6.61 -19.68 -7.78
C ARG A 211 -6.21 -20.81 -6.84
N ALA A 212 -4.91 -21.11 -6.74
CA ALA A 212 -4.37 -22.10 -5.82
C ALA A 212 -4.54 -21.67 -4.35
N ARG A 213 -4.28 -20.39 -4.04
CA ARG A 213 -4.51 -19.82 -2.69
C ARG A 213 -5.99 -19.83 -2.31
N ALA A 214 -6.87 -19.45 -3.23
CA ALA A 214 -8.33 -19.54 -3.02
C ALA A 214 -8.78 -20.98 -2.75
N ALA A 215 -8.16 -21.95 -3.44
CA ALA A 215 -8.46 -23.37 -3.25
C ALA A 215 -8.02 -23.90 -1.89
N GLN A 216 -6.92 -23.37 -1.34
CA GLN A 216 -6.41 -23.68 -0.01
C GLN A 216 -7.27 -23.05 1.10
N GLY A 217 -8.06 -22.03 0.78
CA GLY A 217 -8.89 -21.33 1.76
C GLY A 217 -8.15 -20.19 2.45
N ASP A 218 -7.10 -19.65 1.82
CA ASP A 218 -6.35 -18.51 2.34
C ASP A 218 -7.27 -17.32 2.66
N ILE A 219 -6.93 -16.61 3.74
CA ILE A 219 -7.61 -15.38 4.13
C ILE A 219 -7.11 -14.24 3.23
N PHE A 220 -8.03 -13.50 2.63
CA PHE A 220 -7.70 -12.25 1.95
C PHE A 220 -7.83 -11.08 2.94
N TYR A 221 -6.72 -10.40 3.22
CA TYR A 221 -6.65 -9.25 4.11
C TYR A 221 -6.82 -7.96 3.30
N PHE A 222 -7.82 -7.16 3.65
CA PHE A 222 -8.12 -5.91 2.94
C PHE A 222 -8.68 -4.86 3.87
N TRP A 223 -8.65 -3.60 3.44
CA TRP A 223 -9.15 -2.49 4.24
C TRP A 223 -10.62 -2.17 3.97
N ILE A 224 -11.25 -1.46 4.91
CA ILE A 224 -12.53 -0.80 4.68
C ILE A 224 -12.32 0.55 3.98
N ASN A 225 -13.27 0.94 3.13
CA ASN A 225 -13.24 2.19 2.37
C ASN A 225 -13.75 3.37 3.24
N ASP A 226 -12.99 3.72 4.27
CA ASP A 226 -13.40 4.63 5.36
C ASP A 226 -12.85 6.05 5.26
N ASP A 227 -12.19 6.42 4.17
CA ASP A 227 -11.83 7.79 3.81
C ASP A 227 -12.81 8.42 2.82
N ASP A 228 -12.43 9.56 2.26
CA ASP A 228 -13.24 10.46 1.44
C ASP A 228 -12.43 10.86 0.21
N ASP A 229 -12.74 10.24 -0.92
CA ASP A 229 -12.14 10.38 -2.23
C ASP A 229 -13.20 10.81 -3.25
N GLU A 230 -12.90 11.86 -4.03
CA GLU A 230 -13.80 12.30 -5.10
C GLU A 230 -13.08 12.57 -6.43
N GLY A 231 -13.72 12.15 -7.51
CA GLY A 231 -13.27 12.42 -8.87
C GLY A 231 -11.85 11.91 -9.16
N GLU A 232 -11.02 12.72 -9.82
CA GLU A 232 -9.64 12.36 -10.20
C GLU A 232 -8.57 12.99 -9.27
N THR A 233 -8.94 14.00 -8.47
CA THR A 233 -7.99 14.73 -7.60
C THR A 233 -8.54 15.27 -6.27
N GLY A 234 -9.80 14.98 -5.90
CA GLY A 234 -10.43 15.54 -4.70
C GLY A 234 -10.53 14.53 -3.57
N GLY A 235 -10.92 14.98 -2.38
CA GLY A 235 -10.87 14.17 -1.15
C GLY A 235 -9.71 14.53 -0.23
N ASP A 236 -9.68 13.95 0.98
CA ASP A 236 -8.59 14.17 1.94
C ASP A 236 -7.78 12.91 2.28
N ASP A 237 -8.26 11.73 1.88
CA ASP A 237 -7.68 10.40 2.14
C ASP A 237 -7.60 10.03 3.64
N ILE A 238 -8.23 10.80 4.54
CA ILE A 238 -8.09 10.61 5.99
C ILE A 238 -9.06 9.52 6.44
N PRO A 239 -8.61 8.38 7.01
CA PRO A 239 -9.51 7.36 7.52
C PRO A 239 -10.39 7.88 8.66
N LEU A 240 -11.70 7.63 8.57
CA LEU A 240 -12.71 8.17 9.48
C LEU A 240 -13.39 7.10 10.31
N PRO A 241 -13.75 7.42 11.57
CA PRO A 241 -14.58 6.53 12.36
C PRO A 241 -15.97 6.38 11.74
N ALA A 242 -16.60 5.25 11.99
CA ALA A 242 -18.00 5.05 11.61
C ALA A 242 -18.91 6.07 12.32
N VAL A 243 -19.64 6.86 11.55
CA VAL A 243 -20.67 7.79 12.03
C VAL A 243 -22.05 7.36 11.55
N SER A 244 -23.09 7.64 12.33
CA SER A 244 -24.48 7.32 11.96
C SER A 244 -25.16 8.53 11.32
N GLY A 245 -25.69 8.39 10.10
CA GLY A 245 -26.60 9.37 9.48
C GLY A 245 -26.16 9.90 8.11
N GLN A 246 -26.91 10.87 7.58
CA GLN A 246 -26.69 11.52 6.28
C GLN A 246 -25.46 12.47 6.24
N GLU A 247 -24.67 12.52 7.32
CA GLU A 247 -23.50 13.38 7.47
C GLU A 247 -22.16 12.63 7.26
N SER A 248 -22.22 11.33 6.95
CA SER A 248 -20.99 10.59 6.66
C SER A 248 -20.40 11.01 5.32
N ARG A 249 -19.10 11.25 5.32
CA ARG A 249 -18.28 11.53 4.14
C ARG A 249 -17.44 10.33 3.71
N ARG A 250 -17.67 9.15 4.31
CA ARG A 250 -16.94 7.93 3.97
C ARG A 250 -17.43 7.36 2.66
N ASP A 251 -16.53 6.91 1.80
CA ASP A 251 -16.91 6.33 0.51
C ASP A 251 -17.68 5.03 0.66
N CYS A 252 -17.34 4.21 1.66
CA CYS A 252 -18.14 3.03 1.99
C CYS A 252 -19.58 3.33 2.41
N ASP A 253 -19.99 4.58 2.62
CA ASP A 253 -21.39 4.97 2.86
C ASP A 253 -22.13 5.36 1.56
N ASN A 254 -21.40 5.60 0.46
CA ASN A 254 -21.93 5.90 -0.87
C ASN A 254 -22.58 4.68 -1.56
N PHE A 255 -23.55 4.90 -2.43
CA PHE A 255 -24.21 3.82 -3.21
C PHE A 255 -23.66 3.67 -4.64
N ARG A 256 -22.49 4.25 -4.87
CA ARG A 256 -21.71 4.22 -6.10
C ARG A 256 -20.24 4.46 -5.73
N ILE A 257 -19.36 4.07 -6.64
CA ILE A 257 -17.98 4.57 -6.68
C ILE A 257 -18.05 6.09 -6.88
N ASP A 258 -17.28 6.87 -6.13
CA ASP A 258 -17.32 8.35 -6.15
C ASP A 258 -16.11 9.01 -6.83
N GLY A 259 -15.39 8.25 -7.64
CA GLY A 259 -14.32 8.80 -8.45
C GLY A 259 -13.37 7.77 -9.02
N VAL A 260 -12.39 8.26 -9.75
CA VAL A 260 -11.23 7.46 -10.16
C VAL A 260 -10.27 7.26 -8.98
N ARG A 261 -10.24 8.17 -8.00
CA ARG A 261 -9.45 8.02 -6.76
C ARG A 261 -9.95 6.86 -5.90
N ASP A 262 -11.25 6.85 -5.62
CA ASP A 262 -11.97 5.83 -4.84
C ASP A 262 -11.78 4.38 -5.37
N LEU A 263 -11.43 4.19 -6.64
CA LEU A 263 -11.19 2.84 -7.21
C LEU A 263 -10.08 2.06 -6.50
N ILE A 264 -9.15 2.74 -5.82
CA ILE A 264 -8.05 2.08 -5.10
C ILE A 264 -8.56 1.30 -3.88
N ASP A 265 -9.73 1.66 -3.36
CA ASP A 265 -10.40 1.01 -2.22
C ASP A 265 -11.27 -0.19 -2.62
N PHE A 266 -11.26 -0.56 -3.90
CA PHE A 266 -11.93 -1.74 -4.41
C PHE A 266 -10.93 -2.86 -4.71
N PHE A 267 -11.28 -4.08 -4.29
CA PHE A 267 -10.56 -5.29 -4.65
C PHE A 267 -11.37 -6.15 -5.64
N PRO A 268 -10.72 -6.76 -6.64
CA PRO A 268 -11.38 -7.61 -7.60
C PRO A 268 -11.53 -9.04 -7.09
N VAL A 269 -12.65 -9.68 -7.41
CA VAL A 269 -12.88 -11.11 -7.19
C VAL A 269 -13.38 -11.75 -8.49
N ALA A 270 -12.63 -12.73 -9.00
CA ALA A 270 -13.06 -13.54 -10.12
C ALA A 270 -14.08 -14.59 -9.69
N LEU A 271 -15.14 -14.73 -10.49
CA LEU A 271 -16.13 -15.79 -10.34
C LEU A 271 -15.67 -17.01 -11.16
N ASP A 272 -14.79 -17.85 -10.61
CA ASP A 272 -14.37 -19.10 -11.26
C ASP A 272 -15.46 -20.17 -11.08
N VAL A 273 -16.51 -20.04 -11.88
CA VAL A 273 -17.76 -20.80 -11.74
C VAL A 273 -18.21 -21.44 -13.04
N LYS A 274 -17.38 -21.49 -14.09
CA LYS A 274 -17.75 -22.04 -15.41
C LYS A 274 -18.34 -23.44 -15.30
N THR A 275 -17.63 -24.35 -14.61
CA THR A 275 -18.10 -25.72 -14.40
C THR A 275 -19.36 -25.78 -13.55
N LEU A 276 -19.46 -24.94 -12.51
CA LEU A 276 -20.69 -24.83 -11.70
C LEU A 276 -21.89 -24.39 -12.53
N ALA A 277 -21.74 -23.35 -13.35
CA ALA A 277 -22.82 -22.79 -14.16
C ALA A 277 -23.29 -23.75 -15.26
N GLN A 278 -22.43 -24.66 -15.72
CA GLN A 278 -22.82 -25.74 -16.62
C GLN A 278 -23.60 -26.87 -15.92
N ILE A 279 -23.25 -27.16 -14.66
CA ILE A 279 -23.90 -28.18 -13.82
C ILE A 279 -25.23 -27.68 -13.25
N PHE A 280 -25.26 -26.41 -12.83
CA PHE A 280 -26.39 -25.70 -12.24
C PHE A 280 -26.71 -24.47 -13.10
N PRO A 281 -27.42 -24.64 -14.24
CA PRO A 281 -27.74 -23.56 -15.14
C PRO A 281 -28.51 -22.42 -14.45
N PRO A 282 -28.13 -21.13 -14.64
CA PRO A 282 -28.74 -19.99 -13.95
C PRO A 282 -30.20 -19.72 -14.36
N ASN A 283 -30.69 -20.35 -15.43
CA ASN A 283 -32.12 -20.34 -15.79
C ASN A 283 -32.96 -21.37 -15.02
N VAL A 284 -32.33 -22.28 -14.28
CA VAL A 284 -32.98 -23.33 -13.47
C VAL A 284 -32.69 -23.14 -11.99
N TYR A 285 -31.47 -22.73 -11.65
CA TYR A 285 -30.97 -22.52 -10.29
C TYR A 285 -30.75 -21.04 -10.01
N THR A 286 -30.85 -20.65 -8.74
CA THR A 286 -30.61 -19.26 -8.30
C THR A 286 -29.27 -19.17 -7.59
N TYR A 287 -28.46 -18.19 -7.98
CA TYR A 287 -27.17 -17.88 -7.38
C TYR A 287 -27.32 -16.70 -6.43
N HIS A 288 -26.86 -16.85 -5.19
CA HIS A 288 -26.87 -15.78 -4.20
C HIS A 288 -25.45 -15.45 -3.77
N LEU A 289 -25.05 -14.19 -3.97
CA LEU A 289 -23.84 -13.63 -3.38
C LEU A 289 -24.20 -13.02 -2.02
N LYS A 290 -23.52 -13.45 -0.95
CA LYS A 290 -23.86 -13.08 0.42
C LYS A 290 -22.63 -12.79 1.25
N SER A 291 -22.82 -12.01 2.29
CA SER A 291 -21.82 -11.75 3.33
C SER A 291 -22.56 -11.28 4.58
N ALA A 292 -21.86 -11.01 5.69
CA ALA A 292 -22.49 -10.38 6.85
C ALA A 292 -23.10 -9.02 6.48
N ASP A 293 -24.23 -8.66 7.10
CA ASP A 293 -24.91 -7.39 6.80
C ASP A 293 -23.94 -6.20 6.98
N GLU A 294 -23.89 -5.29 6.00
CA GLU A 294 -23.10 -4.02 6.03
C GLU A 294 -21.58 -4.17 5.90
N ASN A 295 -21.02 -5.38 5.80
CA ASN A 295 -19.56 -5.50 5.71
C ASN A 295 -18.96 -5.30 4.32
N LEU A 296 -19.75 -5.52 3.26
CA LEU A 296 -19.29 -5.46 1.88
C LEU A 296 -20.33 -4.78 0.99
N LYS A 297 -19.84 -4.02 0.01
CA LYS A 297 -20.61 -3.60 -1.16
C LYS A 297 -19.96 -4.14 -2.42
N VAL A 298 -20.78 -4.43 -3.43
CA VAL A 298 -20.36 -4.99 -4.72
C VAL A 298 -20.73 -4.07 -5.87
N ALA A 299 -19.81 -3.92 -6.82
CA ALA A 299 -20.07 -3.40 -8.16
C ALA A 299 -19.90 -4.52 -9.20
N PHE A 300 -20.68 -4.45 -10.28
CA PHE A 300 -20.70 -5.44 -11.36
C PHE A 300 -20.16 -4.83 -12.66
N PRO A 301 -18.83 -4.65 -12.78
CA PRO A 301 -18.23 -4.06 -13.96
C PRO A 301 -18.19 -5.05 -15.14
N ASP A 302 -18.00 -4.53 -16.35
CA ASP A 302 -17.72 -5.36 -17.53
C ASP A 302 -16.22 -5.72 -17.57
N LEU A 303 -15.75 -6.47 -16.56
CA LEU A 303 -14.36 -6.95 -16.42
C LEU A 303 -14.28 -8.48 -16.35
N SER A 304 -13.13 -9.00 -16.72
CA SER A 304 -12.76 -10.42 -16.62
C SER A 304 -11.34 -10.55 -16.10
N VAL A 305 -10.90 -11.76 -15.76
CA VAL A 305 -9.50 -12.03 -15.38
C VAL A 305 -8.48 -11.54 -16.44
N ALA A 306 -8.87 -11.47 -17.72
CA ALA A 306 -8.00 -10.98 -18.79
C ALA A 306 -7.89 -9.43 -18.84
N THR A 307 -8.86 -8.72 -18.25
CA THR A 307 -8.94 -7.25 -18.30
C THR A 307 -8.94 -6.61 -16.92
N VAL A 308 -8.86 -7.40 -15.85
CA VAL A 308 -9.05 -6.95 -14.46
C VAL A 308 -8.18 -5.74 -14.15
N LYS A 309 -6.87 -5.81 -14.41
CA LYS A 309 -5.92 -4.69 -14.19
C LYS A 309 -6.36 -3.33 -14.72
N ASN A 310 -7.20 -3.29 -15.77
CA ASN A 310 -7.58 -2.06 -16.44
C ASN A 310 -8.33 -1.09 -15.53
N TYR A 311 -8.98 -1.55 -14.44
CA TYR A 311 -9.65 -0.64 -13.51
C TYR A 311 -8.68 0.32 -12.80
N LEU A 312 -7.43 -0.09 -12.59
CA LEU A 312 -6.36 0.74 -12.01
C LEU A 312 -5.27 1.13 -13.02
N GLU A 313 -5.23 0.51 -14.20
CA GLU A 313 -4.17 0.73 -15.18
C GLU A 313 -4.59 1.48 -16.45
N GLU A 314 -5.87 1.49 -16.80
CA GLU A 314 -6.39 2.13 -18.02
C GLU A 314 -7.37 3.25 -17.67
N VAL A 315 -6.99 4.48 -17.99
CA VAL A 315 -7.73 5.70 -17.64
C VAL A 315 -9.18 5.66 -18.12
N GLU A 316 -9.43 5.21 -19.35
CA GLU A 316 -10.79 5.16 -19.89
C GLU A 316 -11.66 4.08 -19.24
N THR A 317 -11.07 2.95 -18.80
CA THR A 317 -11.80 1.98 -17.97
C THR A 317 -12.10 2.55 -16.60
N ALA A 318 -11.10 3.15 -15.94
CA ALA A 318 -11.27 3.77 -14.63
C ALA A 318 -12.38 4.84 -14.66
N ARG A 319 -12.37 5.76 -15.65
CA ARG A 319 -13.42 6.78 -15.84
C ARG A 319 -14.81 6.20 -16.06
N ARG A 320 -14.94 5.06 -16.76
CA ARG A 320 -16.24 4.38 -16.92
C ARG A 320 -16.75 3.79 -15.61
N LEU A 321 -15.85 3.40 -14.71
CA LEU A 321 -16.19 2.79 -13.42
C LEU A 321 -16.36 3.80 -12.30
N ALA A 322 -15.83 5.02 -12.44
CA ALA A 322 -15.81 6.08 -11.43
C ALA A 322 -17.18 6.50 -10.86
N GLU A 323 -18.29 6.04 -11.46
CA GLU A 323 -19.66 6.31 -11.00
C GLU A 323 -20.50 5.02 -10.96
N ALA A 324 -19.85 3.85 -11.00
CA ALA A 324 -20.55 2.58 -11.09
C ALA A 324 -21.35 2.34 -9.80
N PRO A 325 -22.61 1.91 -9.90
CA PRO A 325 -23.45 1.72 -8.74
C PRO A 325 -22.94 0.55 -7.87
N THR A 326 -22.75 0.80 -6.59
CA THR A 326 -22.42 -0.23 -5.59
C THR A 326 -23.67 -0.71 -4.88
N LYS A 327 -23.64 -1.95 -4.39
CA LYS A 327 -24.80 -2.64 -3.82
C LYS A 327 -24.36 -3.35 -2.56
N GLN A 328 -25.00 -3.06 -1.44
CA GLN A 328 -24.62 -3.68 -0.17
C GLN A 328 -25.08 -5.14 -0.13
N LEU A 329 -24.17 -6.02 0.26
CA LEU A 329 -24.44 -7.43 0.48
C LEU A 329 -25.12 -7.65 1.84
N ARG A 330 -26.00 -8.66 1.89
CA ARG A 330 -26.69 -9.07 3.11
C ARG A 330 -26.56 -10.56 3.36
N ALA A 331 -26.73 -10.96 4.61
CA ALA A 331 -26.73 -12.36 5.02
C ALA A 331 -27.91 -13.13 4.40
N SER A 332 -29.01 -12.43 4.07
CA SER A 332 -30.15 -13.01 3.35
C SER A 332 -29.82 -13.37 1.88
N GLY A 333 -28.76 -12.78 1.31
CA GLY A 333 -28.47 -12.83 -0.14
C GLY A 333 -29.29 -11.85 -0.98
N GLU A 334 -29.99 -10.91 -0.33
CA GLU A 334 -30.59 -9.76 -0.99
C GLU A 334 -29.60 -8.60 -1.08
N PHE A 335 -29.79 -7.73 -2.08
CA PHE A 335 -28.98 -6.54 -2.28
C PHE A 335 -29.74 -5.29 -1.85
N LEU A 336 -29.12 -4.44 -1.02
CA LEU A 336 -29.62 -3.10 -0.72
C LEU A 336 -29.01 -2.11 -1.72
N VAL A 337 -29.85 -1.24 -2.31
CA VAL A 337 -29.42 -0.37 -3.43
C VAL A 337 -29.42 1.13 -3.10
N THR A 338 -30.19 1.53 -2.10
CA THR A 338 -30.26 2.87 -1.48
C THR A 338 -30.73 2.70 -0.03
N LEU A 339 -30.68 3.76 0.79
CA LEU A 339 -31.14 3.71 2.17
C LEU A 339 -32.64 3.35 2.24
N GLY A 340 -32.93 2.10 2.63
CA GLY A 340 -34.29 1.61 2.84
C GLY A 340 -35.01 1.05 1.61
N GLU A 341 -34.42 1.07 0.41
CA GLU A 341 -35.00 0.40 -0.77
C GLU A 341 -34.22 -0.86 -1.15
N VAL A 342 -34.93 -1.98 -1.17
CA VAL A 342 -34.44 -3.27 -1.68
C VAL A 342 -34.96 -3.44 -3.11
N LEU A 343 -34.10 -3.28 -4.11
CA LEU A 343 -34.41 -3.60 -5.52
C LEU A 343 -33.78 -4.94 -5.93
N SER A 344 -34.06 -5.99 -5.16
CA SER A 344 -33.45 -7.32 -5.34
C SER A 344 -33.52 -7.84 -6.78
N GLY A 345 -34.62 -7.58 -7.50
CA GLY A 345 -34.81 -8.11 -8.86
C GLY A 345 -33.84 -7.60 -9.93
N ARG A 346 -33.40 -6.33 -9.90
CA ARG A 346 -32.48 -5.79 -10.94
C ARG A 346 -31.03 -6.17 -10.69
N THR A 347 -30.60 -6.13 -9.44
CA THR A 347 -29.22 -6.50 -9.07
C THR A 347 -29.00 -8.01 -9.23
N GLN A 348 -29.98 -8.82 -8.82
CA GLN A 348 -29.96 -10.25 -9.06
C GLN A 348 -29.84 -10.56 -10.57
N ALA A 349 -30.56 -9.85 -11.42
CA ALA A 349 -30.46 -10.04 -12.87
C ALA A 349 -29.05 -9.76 -13.43
N LYS A 350 -28.28 -8.84 -12.83
CA LYS A 350 -26.90 -8.57 -13.24
C LYS A 350 -25.94 -9.69 -12.80
N LEU A 351 -26.13 -10.23 -11.60
CA LEU A 351 -25.42 -11.44 -11.17
C LEU A 351 -25.75 -12.62 -12.09
N ASP A 352 -27.04 -12.84 -12.39
CA ASP A 352 -27.49 -13.92 -13.27
C ASP A 352 -26.91 -13.78 -14.70
N GLU A 353 -26.80 -12.55 -15.22
CA GLU A 353 -26.13 -12.25 -16.50
C GLU A 353 -24.66 -12.65 -16.46
N LEU A 354 -23.91 -12.28 -15.41
CA LEU A 354 -22.50 -12.62 -15.25
C LEU A 354 -22.29 -14.13 -15.11
N ILE A 355 -23.11 -14.83 -14.33
CA ILE A 355 -23.05 -16.29 -14.20
C ILE A 355 -23.37 -16.97 -15.54
N SER A 356 -24.34 -16.45 -16.29
CA SER A 356 -24.67 -16.95 -17.63
C SER A 356 -23.51 -16.76 -18.61
N ALA A 357 -22.82 -15.61 -18.55
CA ALA A 357 -21.62 -15.35 -19.33
C ALA A 357 -20.49 -16.32 -18.95
N ALA A 358 -20.24 -16.52 -17.65
CA ALA A 358 -19.21 -17.44 -17.13
C ALA A 358 -19.39 -18.88 -17.62
N ALA A 359 -20.64 -19.34 -17.82
CA ALA A 359 -20.92 -20.69 -18.32
C ALA A 359 -20.38 -20.95 -19.75
N THR A 360 -20.19 -19.89 -20.53
CA THR A 360 -19.88 -19.96 -21.98
C THR A 360 -18.53 -19.37 -22.34
N GLN A 361 -18.01 -18.41 -21.57
CA GLN A 361 -16.75 -17.74 -21.83
C GLN A 361 -15.55 -18.55 -21.31
N ASP A 362 -14.37 -18.30 -21.86
CA ASP A 362 -13.12 -18.94 -21.42
C ASP A 362 -12.44 -18.19 -20.28
N THR A 363 -12.81 -16.93 -20.05
CA THR A 363 -12.30 -16.08 -18.98
C THR A 363 -13.36 -15.84 -17.93
N SER A 364 -13.03 -16.02 -16.66
CA SER A 364 -13.93 -15.76 -15.55
C SER A 364 -14.28 -14.26 -15.46
N PRO A 365 -15.56 -13.89 -15.28
CA PRO A 365 -15.95 -12.51 -15.02
C PRO A 365 -15.48 -12.08 -13.62
N VAL A 366 -15.32 -10.77 -13.44
CA VAL A 366 -14.85 -10.15 -12.20
C VAL A 366 -15.91 -9.24 -11.61
N ILE A 367 -16.07 -9.31 -10.29
CA ILE A 367 -16.79 -8.31 -9.50
C ILE A 367 -15.79 -7.45 -8.72
N LEU A 368 -16.15 -6.21 -8.42
CA LEU A 368 -15.37 -5.34 -7.53
C LEU A 368 -16.09 -5.21 -6.20
N LEU A 369 -15.33 -5.28 -5.10
CA LEU A 369 -15.84 -5.23 -3.74
C LEU A 369 -15.12 -4.14 -2.96
N GLU A 370 -15.85 -3.46 -2.08
CA GLU A 370 -15.31 -2.55 -1.07
C GLU A 370 -15.75 -3.01 0.33
N GLY A 371 -14.91 -2.76 1.33
CA GLY A 371 -15.22 -3.02 2.73
C GLY A 371 -16.01 -1.88 3.36
N GLY A 372 -17.13 -2.19 4.03
CA GLY A 372 -17.95 -1.20 4.75
C GLY A 372 -17.83 -1.24 6.26
N LYS A 373 -17.38 -2.37 6.83
CA LYS A 373 -17.16 -2.51 8.26
C LYS A 373 -16.13 -3.60 8.60
N PRO A 374 -15.43 -3.51 9.74
CA PRO A 374 -14.54 -4.57 10.19
C PRO A 374 -15.26 -5.91 10.30
N SER A 375 -14.68 -6.97 9.73
CA SER A 375 -15.34 -8.27 9.64
C SER A 375 -14.38 -9.40 9.28
N THR A 376 -14.61 -10.58 9.87
CA THR A 376 -14.00 -11.85 9.46
C THR A 376 -14.99 -12.78 8.73
N SER A 377 -16.17 -12.25 8.39
CA SER A 377 -17.20 -13.05 7.69
C SER A 377 -16.83 -13.22 6.22
N PRO A 378 -16.94 -14.44 5.67
CA PRO A 378 -16.56 -14.70 4.29
C PRO A 378 -17.54 -14.09 3.29
N LEU A 379 -17.05 -13.83 2.08
CA LEU A 379 -17.91 -13.68 0.91
C LEU A 379 -18.35 -15.08 0.47
N VAL A 380 -19.66 -15.28 0.29
CA VAL A 380 -20.24 -16.59 0.01
C VAL A 380 -21.02 -16.56 -1.30
N LEU A 381 -20.79 -17.54 -2.17
CA LEU A 381 -21.64 -17.84 -3.31
C LEU A 381 -22.43 -19.13 -3.02
N GLU A 382 -23.74 -18.99 -2.86
CA GLU A 382 -24.67 -20.09 -2.60
C GLU A 382 -25.54 -20.35 -3.83
N ILE A 383 -25.79 -21.62 -4.15
CA ILE A 383 -26.68 -22.03 -5.24
C ILE A 383 -27.89 -22.74 -4.64
N LYS A 384 -29.08 -22.30 -5.04
CA LYS A 384 -30.37 -22.90 -4.64
C LYS A 384 -31.11 -23.52 -5.81
N ASP A 385 -31.82 -24.62 -5.54
CA ASP A 385 -32.78 -25.20 -6.46
C ASP A 385 -34.11 -24.40 -6.51
N GLN A 386 -35.03 -24.84 -7.38
CA GLN A 386 -36.33 -24.17 -7.59
C GLN A 386 -37.26 -24.17 -6.37
N VAL A 387 -37.01 -25.03 -5.38
CA VAL A 387 -37.79 -25.10 -4.13
C VAL A 387 -37.06 -24.44 -2.95
N GLY A 388 -35.88 -23.88 -3.19
CA GLY A 388 -35.11 -23.09 -2.24
C GLY A 388 -34.07 -23.87 -1.42
N ASN A 389 -33.80 -25.14 -1.75
CA ASN A 389 -32.76 -25.91 -1.07
C ASN A 389 -31.38 -25.50 -1.57
N GLN A 390 -30.42 -25.36 -0.66
CA GLN A 390 -29.02 -25.19 -1.02
C GLN A 390 -28.49 -26.48 -1.68
N VAL A 391 -27.97 -26.36 -2.90
CA VAL A 391 -27.36 -27.47 -3.65
C VAL A 391 -25.84 -27.37 -3.72
N PHE A 392 -25.29 -26.18 -3.54
CA PHE A 392 -23.85 -25.93 -3.50
C PHE A 392 -23.54 -24.61 -2.78
N LEU A 393 -22.34 -24.51 -2.21
CA LEU A 393 -21.83 -23.30 -1.56
C LEU A 393 -20.31 -23.24 -1.71
N THR A 394 -19.75 -22.07 -2.04
CA THR A 394 -18.31 -21.78 -1.97
C THR A 394 -18.08 -20.41 -1.33
N SER A 395 -16.89 -20.17 -0.81
CA SER A 395 -16.59 -18.97 -0.03
C SER A 395 -15.16 -18.48 -0.24
N LEU A 396 -14.99 -17.16 -0.10
CA LEU A 396 -13.70 -16.49 0.07
C LEU A 396 -13.59 -16.04 1.52
N ASN A 397 -12.55 -16.51 2.21
CA ASN A 397 -12.24 -16.08 3.57
C ASN A 397 -11.69 -14.65 3.56
N LEU A 398 -12.21 -13.79 4.43
CA LEU A 398 -11.89 -12.37 4.47
C LEU A 398 -11.48 -11.95 5.88
N SER A 399 -10.58 -10.96 5.95
CA SER A 399 -10.30 -10.18 7.14
C SER A 399 -10.30 -8.71 6.75
N LEU A 400 -11.34 -7.98 7.15
CA LEU A 400 -11.55 -6.56 6.87
C LEU A 400 -11.35 -5.72 8.14
N ASP A 401 -10.59 -4.63 8.05
CA ASP A 401 -10.47 -3.61 9.10
C ASP A 401 -10.01 -2.26 8.49
N GLY A 402 -9.84 -1.21 9.28
CA GLY A 402 -9.30 0.08 8.81
C GLY A 402 -7.90 -0.08 8.19
N VAL A 403 -7.59 0.69 7.14
CA VAL A 403 -6.29 0.64 6.45
C VAL A 403 -5.10 0.86 7.41
N GLU A 404 -5.30 1.69 8.43
CA GLU A 404 -4.31 1.93 9.48
C GLU A 404 -4.07 0.71 10.39
N GLN A 405 -4.85 -0.38 10.29
CA GLN A 405 -4.58 -1.66 10.95
C GLN A 405 -3.64 -2.56 10.14
N MET A 406 -3.15 -2.11 8.98
CA MET A 406 -2.29 -2.90 8.09
C MET A 406 -0.83 -2.41 8.05
N PHE A 407 -0.51 -1.29 8.70
CA PHE A 407 0.85 -0.74 8.72
C PHE A 407 1.23 -0.01 10.01
N ARG A 408 2.55 0.13 10.24
CA ARG A 408 3.13 0.71 11.46
C ARG A 408 3.12 2.23 11.42
N HIS A 409 3.07 2.83 12.60
CA HIS A 409 3.13 4.28 12.77
C HIS A 409 4.27 4.66 13.72
N VAL A 410 4.97 5.74 13.40
CA VAL A 410 5.94 6.41 14.28
C VAL A 410 5.52 7.87 14.40
N ASN A 411 5.16 8.28 15.60
CA ASN A 411 4.73 9.64 15.87
C ASN A 411 5.81 10.42 16.62
N LEU A 412 6.45 11.37 15.94
CA LEU A 412 7.52 12.20 16.48
C LEU A 412 7.02 13.55 17.01
N LEU A 413 5.72 13.87 16.92
CA LEU A 413 5.16 15.11 17.47
C LEU A 413 5.48 15.30 18.96
N PRO A 414 5.38 14.28 19.84
CA PRO A 414 5.67 14.44 21.27
C PRO A 414 7.15 14.67 21.58
N THR A 415 8.04 14.46 20.61
CA THR A 415 9.50 14.48 20.82
C THR A 415 10.12 15.86 20.67
N ILE A 416 9.36 16.83 20.17
CA ILE A 416 9.82 18.22 20.02
C ILE A 416 9.38 19.02 21.24
N ASP A 417 10.35 19.53 22.00
CA ASP A 417 10.10 20.51 23.07
C ASP A 417 9.66 21.85 22.43
N ASN A 418 8.38 21.93 22.09
CA ASN A 418 7.74 23.11 21.54
C ASN A 418 6.49 23.44 22.38
N PRO A 419 6.43 24.61 23.04
CA PRO A 419 5.26 25.01 23.83
C PRO A 419 3.98 25.23 23.00
N LYS A 420 4.09 25.23 21.66
CA LYS A 420 2.96 25.25 20.72
C LYS A 420 2.67 23.90 20.06
N ALA A 421 3.54 22.90 20.19
CA ALA A 421 3.12 21.55 19.84
C ALA A 421 1.96 21.19 20.78
N PRO A 422 0.89 20.54 20.28
CA PRO A 422 -0.24 20.17 21.12
C PRO A 422 0.31 19.42 22.33
N ALA A 423 0.09 19.99 23.52
CA ALA A 423 0.52 19.36 24.76
C ALA A 423 -0.19 18.02 24.81
N VAL A 424 0.57 16.93 24.62
CA VAL A 424 0.06 15.59 24.85
C VAL A 424 -0.14 15.49 26.36
N GLU A 425 -1.32 15.89 26.86
CA GLU A 425 -1.71 15.56 28.22
C GLU A 425 -1.79 14.04 28.29
N ILE A 426 -0.71 13.46 28.83
CA ILE A 426 -0.61 12.05 29.20
C ILE A 426 -1.66 11.80 30.29
N GLY A 427 -2.90 11.56 29.89
CA GLY A 427 -4.02 11.46 30.82
C GLY A 427 -5.42 11.47 30.21
N GLN A 428 -5.59 11.92 28.96
CA GLN A 428 -6.85 11.79 28.23
C GLN A 428 -6.58 11.25 26.83
N ILE A 429 -6.38 9.94 26.74
CA ILE A 429 -6.42 9.19 25.49
C ILE A 429 -7.89 9.13 25.06
N GLY A 430 -8.41 10.24 24.53
CA GLY A 430 -9.52 10.17 23.59
C GLY A 430 -8.94 9.70 22.27
N GLU A 431 -9.52 8.65 21.68
CA GLU A 431 -9.23 8.23 20.33
C GLU A 431 -9.28 9.47 19.41
N HIS A 432 -8.15 9.78 18.77
CA HIS A 432 -7.97 10.87 17.79
C HIS A 432 -8.08 12.31 18.34
N GLY A 433 -6.99 12.83 18.92
CA GLY A 433 -6.79 14.27 19.02
C GLY A 433 -6.51 14.85 17.63
N ALA A 434 -7.33 15.81 17.18
CA ALA A 434 -7.29 16.38 15.83
C ALA A 434 -5.94 16.98 15.37
N GLU A 435 -4.98 17.21 16.28
CA GLU A 435 -3.63 17.73 15.94
C GLU A 435 -2.50 16.72 16.19
N GLY A 436 -2.77 15.61 16.90
CA GLY A 436 -1.74 14.69 17.39
C GLY A 436 -1.36 13.57 16.43
N GLY A 437 -2.14 13.33 15.37
CA GLY A 437 -1.96 12.20 14.45
C GLY A 437 -2.12 10.83 15.12
N GLU A 438 -1.80 9.77 14.38
CA GLU A 438 -1.89 8.41 14.89
C GLU A 438 -0.77 8.11 15.90
N LYS A 439 -1.07 7.39 16.98
CA LYS A 439 -0.06 7.02 17.99
C LYS A 439 0.99 6.09 17.37
N SER A 440 2.19 6.07 17.94
CA SER A 440 3.20 5.08 17.52
C SER A 440 2.69 3.65 17.75
N ARG A 441 2.84 2.79 16.73
CA ARG A 441 2.52 1.36 16.74
C ARG A 441 3.66 0.60 16.06
N TYR A 442 4.35 -0.25 16.81
CA TYR A 442 5.58 -0.91 16.41
C TYR A 442 5.40 -2.40 16.10
N ASN A 443 4.51 -3.07 16.83
CA ASN A 443 4.25 -4.50 16.72
C ASN A 443 2.75 -4.81 16.92
N GLY A 444 2.35 -6.06 16.68
CA GLY A 444 0.94 -6.45 16.70
C GLY A 444 0.20 -6.19 18.01
N ASP A 445 0.87 -6.13 19.17
CA ASP A 445 0.21 -5.83 20.44
C ASP A 445 -0.19 -4.34 20.56
N ASP A 446 0.30 -3.47 19.68
CA ASP A 446 -0.06 -2.04 19.65
C ASP A 446 -1.37 -1.77 18.86
N PHE A 447 -1.88 -2.77 18.13
CA PHE A 447 -3.04 -2.70 17.25
C PHE A 447 -4.32 -3.17 17.94
N SER A 448 -5.45 -2.56 17.60
CA SER A 448 -6.76 -2.96 18.14
C SER A 448 -7.23 -4.30 17.58
N ASN A 449 -6.87 -4.60 16.33
CA ASN A 449 -7.11 -5.90 15.71
C ASN A 449 -5.78 -6.59 15.38
N ARG A 450 -5.21 -7.23 16.40
CA ARG A 450 -3.91 -7.90 16.30
C ARG A 450 -3.90 -9.04 15.27
N ASP A 451 -4.99 -9.80 15.14
CA ASP A 451 -5.03 -10.96 14.25
C ASP A 451 -5.09 -10.54 12.78
N HIS A 452 -5.78 -9.44 12.48
CA HIS A 452 -5.75 -8.82 11.15
C HIS A 452 -4.34 -8.30 10.81
N PHE A 453 -3.73 -7.52 11.70
CA PHE A 453 -2.38 -6.99 11.50
C PHE A 453 -1.34 -8.10 11.34
N ASN A 454 -1.28 -9.06 12.28
CA ASN A 454 -0.29 -10.14 12.25
C ASN A 454 -0.48 -11.07 11.05
N GLY A 455 -1.74 -11.31 10.65
CA GLY A 455 -2.06 -12.10 9.48
C GLY A 455 -1.50 -11.47 8.20
N PHE A 456 -1.83 -10.19 7.96
CA PHE A 456 -1.30 -9.45 6.82
C PHE A 456 0.23 -9.27 6.89
N ASP A 457 0.79 -8.87 8.04
CA ASP A 457 2.23 -8.67 8.22
C ASP A 457 3.03 -9.96 8.00
N GLY A 458 2.42 -11.13 8.24
CA GLY A 458 2.98 -12.45 7.98
C GLY A 458 3.04 -12.84 6.49
N GLU A 459 2.29 -12.15 5.63
CA GLU A 459 2.37 -12.31 4.15
C GLU A 459 3.44 -11.41 3.52
N LEU A 460 3.97 -10.44 4.28
CA LEU A 460 4.94 -9.47 3.81
C LEU A 460 6.38 -9.99 3.99
N SER A 461 7.28 -9.47 3.17
CA SER A 461 8.72 -9.72 3.24
C SER A 461 9.35 -9.08 4.48
N GLU A 462 10.55 -9.54 4.84
CA GLU A 462 11.37 -8.98 5.92
C GLU A 462 12.13 -7.69 5.50
N ARG A 463 11.44 -6.81 4.77
CA ARG A 463 11.93 -5.50 4.33
C ARG A 463 10.95 -4.43 4.75
N TYR A 464 11.47 -3.26 5.10
CA TYR A 464 10.66 -2.13 5.55
C TYR A 464 10.71 -0.96 4.59
N PHE A 465 9.63 -0.18 4.56
CA PHE A 465 9.54 1.10 3.87
C PHE A 465 9.09 2.17 4.86
N ALA A 466 9.93 3.17 5.14
CA ALA A 466 9.60 4.28 6.02
C ALA A 466 9.21 5.51 5.20
N LEU A 467 8.04 6.09 5.47
CA LEU A 467 7.47 7.19 4.71
C LEU A 467 7.31 8.44 5.58
N LEU A 468 7.84 9.58 5.12
CA LEU A 468 7.68 10.88 5.78
C LEU A 468 6.92 11.86 4.87
N HIS A 469 5.91 12.50 5.45
CA HIS A 469 5.19 13.62 4.83
C HIS A 469 6.01 14.94 4.83
N GLY A 470 5.48 15.94 4.14
CA GLY A 470 6.07 17.27 3.96
C GLY A 470 5.70 18.32 5.00
N VAL A 471 5.86 19.59 4.60
CA VAL A 471 5.44 20.79 5.35
C VAL A 471 3.95 21.09 5.12
N ASN A 472 3.32 21.80 6.05
CA ASN A 472 1.88 22.11 6.07
C ASN A 472 1.01 20.84 6.04
N VAL A 473 1.49 19.81 6.73
CA VAL A 473 0.78 18.55 6.96
C VAL A 473 0.69 18.34 8.46
N ASP A 474 -0.52 18.47 9.01
CA ASP A 474 -0.79 18.18 10.41
C ASP A 474 -0.89 16.67 10.68
N GLY A 475 -1.13 16.29 11.95
CA GLY A 475 -1.21 14.89 12.33
C GLY A 475 -2.32 14.09 11.63
N GLN A 476 -3.46 14.69 11.31
CA GLN A 476 -4.57 14.02 10.61
C GLN A 476 -4.28 13.91 9.12
N GLN A 477 -3.79 14.97 8.51
CA GLN A 477 -3.34 14.95 7.11
C GLN A 477 -2.19 13.96 6.90
N ALA A 478 -1.32 13.77 7.91
CA ALA A 478 -0.28 12.75 7.88
C ALA A 478 -0.86 11.32 7.84
N ARG A 479 -1.94 11.05 8.59
CA ARG A 479 -2.67 9.76 8.51
C ARG A 479 -3.13 9.49 7.09
N GLY A 480 -3.85 10.44 6.48
CA GLY A 480 -4.32 10.29 5.11
C GLY A 480 -3.19 10.18 4.08
N PHE A 481 -2.11 10.95 4.25
CA PHE A 481 -0.91 10.81 3.41
C PHE A 481 -0.30 9.41 3.50
N HIS A 482 -0.18 8.84 4.70
CA HIS A 482 0.38 7.50 4.87
C HIS A 482 -0.53 6.40 4.32
N SER A 483 -1.83 6.49 4.60
CA SER A 483 -2.84 5.55 4.09
C SER A 483 -2.86 5.54 2.57
N GLU A 484 -2.90 6.70 1.93
CA GLU A 484 -3.00 6.74 0.46
C GLU A 484 -1.74 6.19 -0.22
N ILE A 485 -0.55 6.52 0.31
CA ILE A 485 0.69 5.93 -0.21
C ILE A 485 0.78 4.43 0.08
N PHE A 486 0.25 3.94 1.21
CA PHE A 486 0.14 2.51 1.48
C PHE A 486 -0.69 1.81 0.41
N LYS A 487 -1.91 2.29 0.15
CA LYS A 487 -2.82 1.71 -0.85
C LYS A 487 -2.16 1.65 -2.23
N ARG A 488 -1.44 2.71 -2.63
CA ARG A 488 -0.70 2.77 -3.91
C ARG A 488 0.48 1.81 -3.98
N LEU A 489 1.21 1.62 -2.88
CA LEU A 489 2.31 0.64 -2.81
C LEU A 489 1.77 -0.79 -2.83
N TYR A 490 0.69 -1.05 -2.09
CA TYR A 490 -0.03 -2.33 -2.07
C TYR A 490 -0.42 -2.73 -3.49
N TRP A 491 -1.16 -1.85 -4.19
CA TRP A 491 -1.58 -2.12 -5.55
C TRP A 491 -0.44 -2.05 -6.56
N SER A 492 0.75 -1.58 -6.18
CA SER A 492 1.97 -1.65 -7.00
C SER A 492 2.75 -2.97 -6.84
N GLY A 493 2.25 -3.90 -6.01
CA GLY A 493 2.87 -5.20 -5.75
C GLY A 493 3.96 -5.19 -4.68
N SER A 494 4.05 -4.12 -3.88
CA SER A 494 5.01 -4.05 -2.76
C SER A 494 4.73 -5.16 -1.75
N LYS A 495 5.78 -5.85 -1.30
CA LYS A 495 5.74 -6.79 -0.17
C LYS A 495 6.53 -6.28 1.04
N ALA A 496 6.95 -5.02 1.05
CA ALA A 496 7.60 -4.40 2.19
C ALA A 496 6.59 -3.94 3.27
N LYS A 497 7.02 -4.03 4.53
CA LYS A 497 6.30 -3.55 5.71
C LYS A 497 6.40 -2.03 5.82
N LEU A 498 5.27 -1.32 5.68
CA LEU A 498 5.24 0.15 5.74
C LEU A 498 5.34 0.66 7.20
N VAL A 499 6.06 1.78 7.37
CA VAL A 499 6.12 2.61 8.56
C VAL A 499 5.80 4.07 8.18
N GLY A 500 4.61 4.57 8.53
CA GLY A 500 4.27 5.99 8.39
C GLY A 500 4.90 6.81 9.51
N VAL A 501 5.60 7.89 9.19
CA VAL A 501 6.34 8.73 10.17
C VAL A 501 5.77 10.15 10.19
N THR A 502 5.10 10.48 11.29
CA THR A 502 4.52 11.81 11.53
C THR A 502 5.51 12.71 12.27
N TRP A 503 5.66 13.95 11.82
CA TRP A 503 6.49 14.97 12.47
C TRP A 503 5.84 16.36 12.44
N TYR A 504 6.38 17.33 13.20
CA TYR A 504 5.75 18.64 13.34
C TYR A 504 6.06 19.58 12.16
N GLY A 505 5.41 19.31 11.02
CA GLY A 505 5.58 20.04 9.77
C GLY A 505 4.55 21.15 9.52
N ALA A 506 3.59 21.38 10.42
CA ALA A 506 2.47 22.31 10.24
C ALA A 506 2.44 23.47 11.27
N GLU A 507 3.61 23.96 11.69
CA GLU A 507 3.68 25.17 12.52
C GLU A 507 3.45 26.43 11.68
N GLY A 508 2.58 27.31 12.17
CA GLY A 508 2.39 28.65 11.62
C GLY A 508 1.29 28.73 10.57
N ILE A 509 1.47 29.59 9.56
CA ILE A 509 0.57 29.71 8.42
C ILE A 509 1.33 29.36 7.14
N ASP A 510 0.61 28.99 6.08
CA ASP A 510 1.18 28.49 4.82
C ASP A 510 2.23 29.41 4.16
N ALA A 511 2.15 30.71 4.43
CA ALA A 511 3.06 31.73 3.88
C ALA A 511 4.44 31.80 4.58
N ASN A 512 4.68 31.03 5.65
CA ASN A 512 5.92 31.05 6.44
C ASN A 512 6.34 29.63 6.87
N TYR A 513 7.10 28.95 6.02
CA TYR A 513 7.56 27.58 6.20
C TYR A 513 8.82 27.46 7.08
N GLN A 514 9.51 28.57 7.34
CA GLN A 514 10.82 28.58 8.02
C GLN A 514 10.79 27.98 9.45
N PRO A 515 9.73 28.18 10.29
CA PRO A 515 9.58 27.46 11.56
C PRO A 515 9.58 25.93 11.39
N ASN A 516 8.99 25.43 10.32
CA ASN A 516 8.96 23.99 10.04
C ASN A 516 10.32 23.46 9.62
N VAL A 517 11.20 24.29 9.05
CA VAL A 517 12.61 23.92 8.83
C VAL A 517 13.33 23.73 10.17
N VAL A 518 13.07 24.60 11.16
CA VAL A 518 13.60 24.43 12.53
C VAL A 518 13.08 23.13 13.15
N ASN A 519 11.78 22.86 13.02
CA ASN A 519 11.19 21.63 13.54
C ASN A 519 11.78 20.40 12.87
N ALA A 520 12.06 20.44 11.56
CA ALA A 520 12.69 19.33 10.87
C ALA A 520 14.08 18.98 11.44
N PHE A 521 14.91 20.00 11.73
CA PHE A 521 16.20 19.81 12.38
C PHE A 521 16.07 19.23 13.80
N LYS A 522 15.08 19.68 14.57
CA LYS A 522 14.81 19.15 15.93
C LYS A 522 14.36 17.68 15.87
N THR A 523 13.45 17.35 14.96
CA THR A 523 12.93 15.99 14.77
C THR A 523 14.02 14.98 14.40
N ALA A 524 15.01 15.40 13.60
CA ALA A 524 16.07 14.53 13.09
C ALA A 524 16.85 13.79 14.19
N ALA A 525 16.97 14.36 15.39
CA ALA A 525 17.69 13.74 16.51
C ALA A 525 17.05 12.44 17.02
N GLN A 526 15.73 12.32 16.91
CA GLN A 526 14.96 11.17 17.42
C GLN A 526 14.56 10.19 16.31
N PHE A 527 14.56 10.65 15.05
CA PHE A 527 14.09 9.90 13.89
C PHE A 527 14.66 8.48 13.81
N GLY A 528 15.98 8.32 13.80
CA GLY A 528 16.62 7.01 13.62
C GLY A 528 16.29 6.00 14.71
N GLN A 529 16.20 6.46 15.97
CA GLN A 529 15.92 5.58 17.10
C GLN A 529 14.47 5.06 17.06
N GLU A 530 13.49 5.93 16.78
CA GLU A 530 12.09 5.53 16.75
C GLU A 530 11.76 4.65 15.53
N VAL A 531 12.34 4.96 14.36
CA VAL A 531 12.19 4.10 13.17
C VAL A 531 12.88 2.75 13.37
N ALA A 532 14.02 2.68 14.06
CA ALA A 532 14.68 1.42 14.39
C ALA A 532 13.79 0.50 15.27
N LYS A 533 12.95 1.07 16.15
CA LYS A 533 11.97 0.29 16.93
C LYS A 533 10.90 -0.33 16.04
N ALA A 534 10.32 0.46 15.14
CA ALA A 534 9.28 -0.01 14.21
C ALA A 534 9.77 -1.08 13.23
N THR A 535 11.02 -0.91 12.76
CA THR A 535 11.64 -1.79 11.76
C THR A 535 12.40 -2.96 12.37
N GLN A 536 12.53 -3.01 13.70
CA GLN A 536 13.40 -3.96 14.41
C GLN A 536 14.84 -3.97 13.84
N ASN A 537 15.27 -2.83 13.30
CA ASN A 537 16.53 -2.61 12.58
C ASN A 537 16.77 -3.53 11.37
N MET A 538 15.71 -4.11 10.81
CA MET A 538 15.74 -4.82 9.53
C MET A 538 15.97 -3.83 8.37
N PRO A 539 16.37 -4.30 7.18
CA PRO A 539 16.64 -3.44 6.03
C PRO A 539 15.45 -2.52 5.71
N VAL A 540 15.71 -1.22 5.62
CA VAL A 540 14.68 -0.21 5.37
C VAL A 540 15.03 0.71 4.19
N SER A 541 14.06 0.94 3.32
CA SER A 541 14.06 2.03 2.34
C SER A 541 13.28 3.20 2.92
N ILE A 542 13.83 4.42 2.85
CA ILE A 542 13.19 5.63 3.37
C ILE A 542 12.72 6.48 2.18
N MET A 543 11.47 6.90 2.18
CA MET A 543 10.94 7.92 1.29
C MET A 543 10.52 9.15 2.09
N ALA A 544 10.93 10.34 1.64
CA ALA A 544 10.46 11.59 2.21
C ALA A 544 9.96 12.53 1.11
N HIS A 545 8.83 13.17 1.36
CA HIS A 545 8.25 14.18 0.47
C HIS A 545 8.57 15.59 0.95
N SER A 546 8.80 16.52 0.03
CA SER A 546 8.90 17.96 0.33
C SER A 546 9.93 18.24 1.44
N LEU A 547 9.56 18.99 2.49
CA LEU A 547 10.42 19.34 3.61
C LEU A 547 10.75 18.15 4.54
N GLY A 548 10.02 17.04 4.47
CA GLY A 548 10.39 15.80 5.18
C GLY A 548 11.81 15.34 4.82
N ASN A 549 12.30 15.72 3.64
CA ASN A 549 13.69 15.48 3.23
C ASN A 549 14.73 16.19 4.10
N MET A 550 14.38 17.31 4.74
CA MET A 550 15.22 18.00 5.71
C MET A 550 15.41 17.14 6.98
N VAL A 551 14.36 16.46 7.44
CA VAL A 551 14.41 15.55 8.60
C VAL A 551 15.38 14.41 8.32
N VAL A 552 15.20 13.71 7.20
CA VAL A 552 16.03 12.54 6.85
C VAL A 552 17.47 12.96 6.56
N SER A 553 17.68 14.02 5.81
CA SER A 553 19.05 14.49 5.47
C SER A 553 19.81 14.98 6.71
N SER A 554 19.13 15.69 7.61
CA SER A 554 19.69 16.07 8.91
C SER A 554 20.03 14.85 9.76
N TYR A 555 19.12 13.87 9.85
CA TYR A 555 19.38 12.63 10.58
C TYR A 555 20.61 11.90 10.02
N LEU A 556 20.64 11.68 8.70
CA LEU A 556 21.73 10.97 8.03
C LEU A 556 23.07 11.68 8.20
N ASN A 557 23.08 13.01 8.21
CA ASN A 557 24.31 13.81 8.34
C ASN A 557 24.80 13.94 9.79
N ASP A 558 23.89 14.17 10.74
CA ASP A 558 24.26 14.61 12.10
C ASP A 558 24.14 13.50 13.15
N TYR A 559 23.22 12.55 12.97
CA TYR A 559 22.82 11.60 14.01
C TYR A 559 23.02 10.13 13.63
N TYR A 560 23.18 9.81 12.34
CA TYR A 560 23.29 8.42 11.86
C TYR A 560 24.39 7.61 12.55
N GLN A 561 25.56 8.22 12.80
CA GLN A 561 26.67 7.53 13.47
C GLN A 561 26.35 7.18 14.94
N GLN A 562 25.53 7.98 15.60
CA GLN A 562 25.15 7.79 17.00
C GLN A 562 23.96 6.83 17.13
N HIS A 563 23.05 6.86 16.16
CA HIS A 563 21.81 6.10 16.13
C HIS A 563 21.64 5.43 14.76
N PRO A 564 22.46 4.41 14.44
CA PRO A 564 22.47 3.81 13.11
C PRO A 564 21.17 3.04 12.83
N LEU A 565 20.64 3.24 11.63
CA LEU A 565 19.53 2.50 11.05
C LEU A 565 20.02 1.73 9.81
N ASN A 566 19.50 0.54 9.56
CA ASN A 566 19.85 -0.30 8.41
C ASN A 566 19.24 0.20 7.09
N VAL A 567 19.55 1.44 6.73
CA VAL A 567 19.02 2.12 5.54
C VAL A 567 19.68 1.56 4.29
N ARG A 568 18.88 1.18 3.30
CA ARG A 568 19.34 0.72 1.98
C ARG A 568 19.21 1.80 0.92
N ASN A 569 18.04 2.43 0.89
CA ASN A 569 17.71 3.45 -0.10
C ASN A 569 17.12 4.67 0.61
N TYR A 570 17.45 5.86 0.12
CA TYR A 570 16.77 7.11 0.46
C TYR A 570 16.19 7.72 -0.82
N ILE A 571 14.86 7.79 -0.88
CA ILE A 571 14.06 8.30 -1.99
C ILE A 571 13.58 9.71 -1.64
N LEU A 572 14.10 10.70 -2.35
CA LEU A 572 13.79 12.11 -2.18
C LEU A 572 12.73 12.52 -3.19
N VAL A 573 11.48 12.69 -2.74
CA VAL A 573 10.36 13.10 -3.63
C VAL A 573 10.09 14.59 -3.47
N ASN A 574 10.23 15.37 -4.55
CA ASN A 574 10.06 16.82 -4.59
C ASN A 574 10.76 17.51 -3.38
N ALA A 575 12.03 17.19 -3.13
CA ALA A 575 12.74 17.64 -1.93
C ALA A 575 12.81 19.17 -1.81
N ALA A 576 12.16 19.73 -0.79
CA ALA A 576 12.14 21.17 -0.49
C ALA A 576 13.40 21.61 0.28
N VAL A 577 14.57 21.30 -0.29
CA VAL A 577 15.91 21.55 0.29
C VAL A 577 16.77 22.24 -0.77
N ALA A 578 17.50 23.29 -0.39
CA ALA A 578 18.40 24.00 -1.30
C ALA A 578 19.47 23.06 -1.90
N LEU A 579 19.75 23.18 -3.21
CA LEU A 579 20.75 22.36 -3.89
C LEU A 579 22.16 22.48 -3.27
N GLU A 580 22.54 23.67 -2.84
CA GLU A 580 23.84 23.91 -2.18
C GLU A 580 24.01 23.13 -0.87
N ALA A 581 22.91 22.69 -0.23
CA ALA A 581 22.98 21.82 0.94
C ALA A 581 23.68 20.49 0.63
N TYR A 582 23.49 19.96 -0.57
CA TYR A 582 24.13 18.72 -1.02
C TYR A 582 25.40 18.99 -1.83
N LEU A 583 25.36 19.94 -2.77
CA LEU A 583 26.41 20.16 -3.76
C LEU A 583 27.52 21.13 -3.30
N GLY A 584 27.27 21.93 -2.26
CA GLY A 584 28.17 23.00 -1.86
C GLY A 584 28.17 24.14 -2.88
N ASP A 585 29.36 24.55 -3.34
CA ASP A 585 29.53 25.56 -4.38
C ASP A 585 28.93 25.07 -5.71
N TYR A 586 27.80 25.64 -6.11
CA TYR A 586 27.01 25.14 -7.23
C TYR A 586 26.55 26.23 -8.20
N GLN A 587 27.01 26.14 -9.46
CA GLN A 587 26.73 27.05 -10.58
C GLN A 587 26.94 28.54 -10.24
N GLY A 588 26.74 29.47 -11.19
CA GLY A 588 26.83 30.93 -10.94
C GLY A 588 25.92 31.45 -9.80
N TYR A 589 25.03 30.60 -9.28
CA TYR A 589 24.15 30.80 -8.14
C TYR A 589 24.91 30.84 -6.79
N ALA A 590 25.75 29.84 -6.52
CA ALA A 590 26.53 29.74 -5.27
C ALA A 590 28.05 29.68 -5.51
N GLU A 591 28.54 29.85 -6.74
CA GLU A 591 29.97 29.98 -7.00
C GLU A 591 30.53 31.32 -6.54
N GLY A 592 31.62 31.25 -5.77
CA GLY A 592 32.50 32.40 -5.56
C GLY A 592 33.24 32.31 -4.24
N GLN A 593 34.52 31.96 -4.31
CA GLN A 593 35.47 32.54 -3.36
C GLN A 593 35.37 34.07 -3.50
N LEU A 594 35.37 34.80 -2.38
CA LEU A 594 35.32 36.27 -2.37
C LEU A 594 36.34 36.95 -3.31
N ASP A 595 37.38 36.21 -3.71
CA ASP A 595 38.49 36.63 -4.54
C ASP A 595 38.26 36.44 -6.07
N ASN A 596 37.13 35.86 -6.51
CA ASN A 596 36.83 35.74 -7.95
C ASN A 596 36.23 37.06 -8.49
N PRO A 597 36.97 37.86 -9.29
CA PRO A 597 36.52 39.17 -9.72
C PRO A 597 35.30 39.13 -10.66
N ASP A 598 35.12 38.06 -11.42
CA ASP A 598 34.03 37.94 -12.41
C ASP A 598 32.69 37.53 -11.77
N LYS A 599 32.71 37.08 -10.50
CA LYS A 599 31.52 36.58 -9.77
C LYS A 599 31.39 37.20 -8.37
N LYS A 600 32.05 38.34 -8.15
CA LYS A 600 32.20 38.97 -6.84
C LYS A 600 30.91 39.61 -6.32
N THR A 601 30.00 40.01 -7.22
CA THR A 601 28.76 40.70 -6.86
C THR A 601 27.55 39.78 -6.99
N PHE A 602 26.48 40.10 -6.26
CA PHE A 602 25.15 39.59 -6.55
C PHE A 602 24.62 40.22 -7.85
N ASP A 603 23.93 39.44 -8.68
CA ASP A 603 23.40 39.87 -9.97
C ASP A 603 22.01 39.30 -10.23
N SER A 604 21.40 39.74 -11.33
CA SER A 604 20.06 39.32 -11.77
C SER A 604 20.00 37.92 -12.38
N ASP A 605 21.15 37.30 -12.69
CA ASP A 605 21.19 35.96 -13.27
C ASP A 605 20.88 34.91 -12.19
N ASN A 606 21.22 35.22 -10.92
CA ASN A 606 20.79 34.43 -9.78
C ASN A 606 19.33 34.73 -9.37
N SER A 607 18.43 33.83 -9.77
CA SER A 607 17.00 33.87 -9.42
C SER A 607 16.67 33.66 -7.94
N MET A 608 17.63 33.45 -7.04
CA MET A 608 17.47 33.40 -5.59
C MET A 608 17.87 34.71 -4.90
N VAL A 609 18.58 35.59 -5.60
CA VAL A 609 18.99 36.89 -5.07
C VAL A 609 17.80 37.84 -5.08
N HIS A 610 17.66 38.60 -3.98
CA HIS A 610 16.69 39.69 -3.93
C HIS A 610 17.19 40.88 -4.76
N SER A 611 16.34 41.45 -5.61
CA SER A 611 16.69 42.53 -6.56
C SER A 611 17.43 43.73 -5.94
N ASN A 612 17.01 44.18 -4.76
CA ASN A 612 17.69 45.26 -4.03
C ASN A 612 19.17 45.00 -3.72
N TRP A 613 19.64 43.76 -3.79
CA TRP A 613 21.05 43.38 -3.56
C TRP A 613 21.88 43.26 -4.83
N HIS A 614 21.31 43.48 -6.02
CA HIS A 614 22.07 43.48 -7.27
C HIS A 614 23.20 44.54 -7.24
N GLY A 615 24.39 44.14 -7.68
CA GLY A 615 25.59 44.96 -7.74
C GLY A 615 26.40 45.04 -6.44
N TYR A 616 25.88 44.59 -5.30
CA TYR A 616 26.65 44.54 -4.05
C TYR A 616 27.62 43.34 -4.05
N ASP A 617 28.82 43.54 -3.50
CA ASP A 617 29.79 42.46 -3.30
C ASP A 617 29.17 41.37 -2.40
N LYS A 618 29.33 40.10 -2.78
CA LYS A 618 28.83 38.92 -2.05
C LYS A 618 29.23 38.93 -0.58
N ARG A 619 30.44 39.38 -0.24
CA ARG A 619 30.95 39.53 1.14
C ARG A 619 30.07 40.38 2.06
N LEU A 620 29.22 41.25 1.49
CA LEU A 620 28.30 42.12 2.24
C LEU A 620 27.00 41.39 2.62
N GLY A 621 26.67 40.30 1.92
CA GLY A 621 25.43 39.53 2.11
C GLY A 621 25.52 38.51 3.24
N SER A 622 24.37 38.23 3.85
CA SER A 622 24.27 37.31 5.00
C SER A 622 24.63 35.86 4.64
N SER A 623 24.19 35.35 3.48
CA SER A 623 24.49 33.98 3.01
C SER A 623 25.99 33.70 2.80
N GLU A 624 26.78 34.77 2.62
CA GLU A 624 28.21 34.69 2.30
C GLU A 624 29.10 35.11 3.46
N TRP A 625 28.51 35.60 4.55
CA TRP A 625 29.20 36.10 5.72
C TRP A 625 30.16 35.06 6.32
N HIS A 626 29.80 33.78 6.25
CA HIS A 626 30.64 32.66 6.70
C HIS A 626 32.06 32.64 6.10
N GLN A 627 32.26 33.19 4.90
CA GLN A 627 33.57 33.20 4.21
C GLN A 627 34.57 34.17 4.85
N LEU A 628 34.10 35.10 5.68
CA LEU A 628 34.96 36.07 6.38
C LEU A 628 35.73 35.45 7.55
N PHE A 629 35.36 34.24 7.96
CA PHE A 629 35.87 33.59 9.15
C PHE A 629 36.94 32.54 8.84
N GLY A 630 37.97 32.48 9.69
CA GLY A 630 39.03 31.48 9.59
C GLY A 630 38.54 30.07 9.94
N ALA A 631 39.40 29.07 9.72
CA ALA A 631 39.06 27.66 9.95
C ALA A 631 38.67 27.32 11.41
N ASP A 632 39.16 28.10 12.37
CA ASP A 632 38.97 27.89 13.82
C ASP A 632 37.73 28.62 14.39
N ASP A 633 36.98 29.35 13.57
CA ASP A 633 35.80 30.13 13.99
C ASP A 633 34.52 29.44 13.52
N SER A 634 33.67 29.00 14.46
CA SER A 634 32.43 28.27 14.13
C SER A 634 31.44 29.05 13.28
N ARG A 635 31.51 30.39 13.22
CA ARG A 635 30.64 31.17 12.32
C ARG A 635 30.88 30.85 10.85
N ARG A 636 32.03 30.26 10.51
CA ARG A 636 32.29 29.69 9.18
C ARG A 636 31.32 28.57 8.78
N THR A 637 30.60 27.98 9.75
CA THR A 637 29.62 26.92 9.52
C THR A 637 28.19 27.44 9.29
N LEU A 638 27.99 28.76 9.38
CA LEU A 638 26.69 29.42 9.16
C LEU A 638 26.42 29.58 7.66
N THR A 639 26.31 28.46 6.95
CA THR A 639 26.03 28.40 5.51
C THR A 639 25.18 27.19 5.15
N TRP A 640 24.34 27.32 4.12
CA TRP A 640 23.66 26.18 3.52
C TRP A 640 24.63 25.30 2.75
N ARG A 641 25.75 25.84 2.25
CA ARG A 641 26.71 25.09 1.45
C ARG A 641 27.23 23.87 2.19
N SER A 642 27.09 22.71 1.57
CA SER A 642 27.61 21.44 2.08
C SER A 642 27.02 21.08 3.45
N ARG A 643 25.83 21.60 3.81
CA ARG A 643 25.15 21.28 5.07
C ARG A 643 24.90 19.77 5.23
N PHE A 644 24.72 19.06 4.11
CA PHE A 644 24.55 17.62 4.01
C PHE A 644 25.72 16.94 3.27
N ALA A 645 26.95 17.39 3.52
CA ALA A 645 28.13 16.77 2.94
C ALA A 645 28.49 15.41 3.57
N ASN A 646 28.04 15.09 4.79
CA ASN A 646 28.43 13.87 5.52
C ASN A 646 27.40 12.73 5.40
N LEU A 647 26.62 12.68 4.32
CA LEU A 647 25.69 11.57 4.09
C LEU A 647 26.45 10.24 3.88
N PRO A 648 25.98 9.10 4.46
CA PRO A 648 26.66 7.81 4.36
C PRO A 648 26.79 7.27 2.93
N GLU A 649 28.01 6.87 2.53
CA GLU A 649 28.26 6.30 1.19
C GLU A 649 27.65 4.89 0.97
N SER A 650 27.21 4.23 2.04
CA SER A 650 26.63 2.88 1.98
C SER A 650 25.14 2.85 1.57
N ILE A 651 24.51 4.02 1.42
CA ILE A 651 23.09 4.18 1.09
C ILE A 651 22.98 4.57 -0.38
N ASN A 652 21.98 4.03 -1.09
CA ASN A 652 21.62 4.51 -2.41
C ASN A 652 20.69 5.72 -2.29
N TYR A 653 21.01 6.81 -2.98
CA TYR A 653 20.18 8.02 -2.99
C TYR A 653 19.47 8.17 -4.34
N TYR A 654 18.14 8.29 -4.31
CA TYR A 654 17.29 8.42 -5.49
C TYR A 654 16.54 9.76 -5.44
N SER A 655 16.67 10.58 -6.46
CA SER A 655 15.95 11.85 -6.58
C SER A 655 14.76 11.70 -7.52
N PHE A 656 13.56 11.93 -7.00
CA PHE A 656 12.32 12.04 -7.77
C PHE A 656 11.89 13.49 -7.71
N TYR A 657 12.19 14.25 -8.75
CA TYR A 657 11.91 15.69 -8.83
C TYR A 657 10.82 15.96 -9.88
N SER A 658 10.21 17.13 -9.86
CA SER A 658 9.31 17.55 -10.92
C SER A 658 9.72 18.90 -11.47
N SER A 659 10.02 18.94 -12.77
CA SER A 659 10.23 20.20 -13.49
C SER A 659 8.95 21.03 -13.64
N GLY A 660 7.78 20.43 -13.40
CA GLY A 660 6.46 21.05 -13.47
C GLY A 660 5.88 21.48 -12.11
N ASP A 661 6.65 21.25 -11.02
CA ASP A 661 6.24 21.57 -9.66
C ASP A 661 6.05 23.07 -9.49
N GLU A 662 4.85 23.47 -9.10
CA GLU A 662 4.47 24.86 -8.90
C GLU A 662 5.06 25.45 -7.62
N VAL A 663 5.14 24.68 -6.52
CA VAL A 663 5.65 25.14 -5.21
C VAL A 663 7.15 25.39 -5.29
N LEU A 664 7.84 24.51 -6.02
CA LEU A 664 9.28 24.49 -6.21
C LEU A 664 9.73 25.16 -7.52
N ALA A 665 8.82 25.84 -8.22
CA ALA A 665 9.11 26.54 -9.47
C ALA A 665 10.09 27.71 -9.27
N THR A 666 10.80 28.07 -10.34
CA THR A 666 11.74 29.20 -10.34
C THR A 666 11.03 30.53 -10.56
N TYR A 667 11.42 31.57 -9.82
CA TYR A 667 10.91 32.93 -9.98
C TYR A 667 12.02 33.91 -10.36
N THR A 668 12.02 34.35 -11.61
CA THR A 668 13.03 35.26 -12.19
C THR A 668 12.67 36.75 -12.09
N GLY A 669 11.45 37.08 -11.63
CA GLY A 669 10.98 38.45 -11.51
C GLY A 669 11.58 39.20 -10.32
N GLU A 670 11.39 40.53 -10.29
CA GLU A 670 11.59 41.31 -9.06
C GLU A 670 10.65 40.77 -7.98
N SER A 671 11.16 40.61 -6.76
CA SER A 671 10.31 40.16 -5.65
C SER A 671 9.18 41.18 -5.49
N PRO A 672 7.91 40.76 -5.53
CA PRO A 672 6.81 41.70 -5.41
C PRO A 672 6.92 42.43 -4.07
N ASP A 673 6.83 43.77 -4.09
CA ASP A 673 6.64 44.57 -2.89
C ASP A 673 5.22 44.31 -2.38
N ILE A 674 5.03 43.22 -1.65
CA ILE A 674 3.70 42.80 -1.23
C ILE A 674 3.20 43.74 -0.12
N GLN A 675 2.09 44.43 -0.40
CA GLN A 675 1.26 45.01 0.64
C GLN A 675 0.28 43.95 1.15
N PHE A 676 -0.05 44.04 2.45
CA PHE A 676 -0.83 43.09 3.27
C PHE A 676 -2.01 42.32 2.61
N PRO A 677 -2.79 42.86 1.64
CA PRO A 677 -3.88 42.11 1.01
C PRO A 677 -3.46 41.05 -0.04
N ASP A 678 -2.27 41.14 -0.64
CA ASP A 678 -1.89 40.27 -1.77
C ASP A 678 -1.32 38.91 -1.35
N VAL A 679 -0.77 38.81 -0.13
CA VAL A 679 -0.39 37.53 0.52
C VAL A 679 -1.61 36.61 0.67
N TRP A 680 -2.80 37.19 0.87
CA TRP A 680 -4.04 36.44 1.13
C TRP A 680 -4.84 36.12 -0.15
N ASN A 681 -4.69 36.92 -1.21
CA ASN A 681 -5.52 36.82 -2.43
C ASN A 681 -4.81 36.25 -3.66
N SER A 682 -3.50 36.02 -3.62
CA SER A 682 -2.75 35.52 -4.78
C SER A 682 -2.08 34.19 -4.48
N ASN A 683 -2.31 33.19 -5.34
CA ASN A 683 -1.42 32.10 -5.79
C ASN A 683 -0.09 31.80 -5.05
N LEU A 684 0.00 31.89 -3.71
CA LEU A 684 1.24 31.61 -2.97
C LEU A 684 1.72 30.17 -3.15
N ARG A 685 0.84 29.27 -3.59
CA ARG A 685 1.18 27.90 -3.98
C ARG A 685 2.23 27.86 -5.08
N ARG A 686 2.23 28.79 -6.04
CA ARG A 686 3.27 28.82 -7.08
C ARG A 686 4.44 29.70 -6.64
N TYR A 687 5.67 29.21 -6.77
CA TYR A 687 6.92 29.86 -6.35
C TYR A 687 7.07 30.01 -4.83
N ALA A 688 6.27 29.29 -4.04
CA ALA A 688 6.19 29.45 -2.60
C ALA A 688 7.57 29.39 -1.92
N TRP A 689 8.37 28.40 -2.31
CA TRP A 689 9.68 28.16 -1.70
C TRP A 689 10.68 29.29 -2.02
N VAL A 690 10.82 29.65 -3.30
CA VAL A 690 11.79 30.68 -3.73
C VAL A 690 11.43 32.07 -3.19
N LEU A 691 10.14 32.41 -3.14
CA LEU A 691 9.71 33.71 -2.62
C LEU A 691 9.97 33.83 -1.11
N GLN A 692 9.70 32.76 -0.34
CA GLN A 692 9.98 32.75 1.09
C GLN A 692 11.48 32.82 1.42
N GLU A 693 12.35 32.24 0.58
CA GLU A 693 13.81 32.45 0.68
C GLU A 693 14.22 33.88 0.33
N LYS A 694 13.60 34.50 -0.70
CA LYS A 694 13.87 35.90 -1.08
C LYS A 694 13.38 36.91 -0.04
N TRP A 695 12.39 36.56 0.76
CA TRP A 695 11.84 37.47 1.76
C TRP A 695 12.59 37.50 3.08
N LYS A 696 13.44 36.50 3.38
CA LYS A 696 14.21 36.41 4.63
C LYS A 696 14.83 37.76 5.03
N GLY A 697 14.55 38.22 6.25
CA GLY A 697 15.09 39.46 6.81
C GLY A 697 14.46 40.77 6.30
N ARG A 698 13.38 40.71 5.51
CA ARG A 698 12.72 41.89 4.93
C ARG A 698 11.62 42.50 5.79
N ASP A 699 11.31 41.92 6.96
CA ASP A 699 10.22 42.37 7.84
C ASP A 699 8.87 42.42 7.10
N LEU A 700 8.51 41.27 6.52
CA LEU A 700 7.19 41.03 5.93
C LEU A 700 6.36 40.23 6.92
N PRO A 701 5.39 40.85 7.61
CA PRO A 701 4.54 40.14 8.56
C PRO A 701 3.93 38.92 7.88
N PHE A 702 3.99 37.78 8.59
CA PHE A 702 3.44 36.49 8.18
C PHE A 702 4.16 35.73 7.06
N ALA A 703 5.22 36.26 6.44
CA ALA A 703 5.94 35.58 5.35
C ALA A 703 7.46 35.48 5.56
N SER A 704 8.02 36.27 6.48
CA SER A 704 9.45 36.27 6.78
C SER A 704 9.76 36.80 8.18
N THR A 705 10.98 36.55 8.63
CA THR A 705 11.62 37.24 9.75
C THR A 705 12.03 38.68 9.40
N ASP A 706 12.25 39.49 10.44
CA ASP A 706 12.76 40.86 10.41
C ASP A 706 14.27 40.94 10.70
N LEU A 707 15.00 39.82 10.68
CA LEU A 707 16.40 39.71 11.08
C LEU A 707 17.30 39.25 9.94
N MET A 708 18.51 39.82 9.84
CA MET A 708 19.55 39.46 8.87
C MET A 708 19.02 39.36 7.43
N GLY A 709 19.28 38.24 6.73
CA GLY A 709 18.79 37.97 5.39
C GLY A 709 19.13 39.04 4.36
N TRP A 710 18.11 39.50 3.66
CA TRP A 710 18.15 40.55 2.65
C TRP A 710 17.81 41.95 3.22
N GLY A 711 17.68 42.10 4.54
CA GLY A 711 17.53 43.42 5.17
C GLY A 711 18.88 44.16 5.21
N PHE A 712 18.89 45.48 5.01
CA PHE A 712 20.11 46.30 5.14
C PHE A 712 20.27 46.86 6.58
N ASN A 713 21.52 46.97 7.05
CA ASN A 713 21.87 47.68 8.29
C ASN A 713 21.92 49.19 8.07
N GLN A 714 20.73 49.80 7.92
CA GLN A 714 20.60 51.24 7.69
C GLN A 714 20.94 52.09 8.93
N ASN A 715 21.23 51.48 10.08
CA ASN A 715 21.74 52.21 11.24
C ASN A 715 23.15 52.74 10.98
N ASN A 716 23.97 51.93 10.30
CA ASN A 716 25.39 52.22 10.06
C ASN A 716 25.69 52.57 8.60
N TYR A 717 24.88 52.06 7.66
CA TYR A 717 25.14 52.17 6.21
C TYR A 717 23.94 52.75 5.45
N ARG A 718 23.63 54.03 5.70
CA ARG A 718 22.54 54.75 5.02
C ARG A 718 22.97 56.07 4.39
N THR A 719 22.29 56.43 3.31
CA THR A 719 22.26 57.76 2.74
C THR A 719 20.91 58.39 3.05
N THR A 720 20.88 59.69 3.38
CA THR A 720 19.63 60.44 3.55
C THR A 720 19.53 61.43 2.40
N GLU A 721 18.52 61.27 1.56
CA GLU A 721 18.23 62.21 0.48
C GLU A 721 17.02 63.07 0.86
N ILE A 722 17.14 64.38 0.64
CA ILE A 722 16.01 65.30 0.78
C ILE A 722 15.40 65.44 -0.61
N VAL A 723 14.27 64.78 -0.84
CA VAL A 723 13.46 64.98 -2.04
C VAL A 723 12.84 66.37 -1.96
N ASP A 724 12.91 67.16 -3.03
CA ASP A 724 12.55 68.59 -3.02
C ASP A 724 11.08 68.79 -2.55
N GLY A 725 10.89 69.35 -1.35
CA GLY A 725 9.59 69.53 -0.70
C GLY A 725 9.00 68.30 0.03
N GLY A 726 9.73 67.18 0.11
CA GLY A 726 9.34 65.94 0.77
C GLY A 726 9.99 65.70 2.15
N LEU A 727 9.57 64.63 2.83
CA LEU A 727 10.28 64.14 4.03
C LEU A 727 11.62 63.51 3.61
N PRO A 728 12.67 63.57 4.45
CA PRO A 728 13.93 62.90 4.16
C PRO A 728 13.71 61.39 3.99
N GLU A 729 14.17 60.84 2.87
CA GLU A 729 14.14 59.40 2.63
C GLU A 729 15.50 58.79 2.94
N THR A 730 15.49 57.62 3.59
CA THR A 730 16.71 56.88 3.94
C THR A 730 16.84 55.64 3.07
N HIS A 731 17.98 55.53 2.40
CA HIS A 731 18.31 54.41 1.51
C HIS A 731 19.61 53.75 1.97
N PRO A 732 19.83 52.44 1.72
CA PRO A 732 21.14 51.83 1.94
C PRO A 732 22.19 52.52 1.03
N TRP A 733 23.45 52.51 1.45
CA TRP A 733 24.54 53.01 0.60
C TRP A 733 24.57 52.29 -0.75
N PHE A 734 24.62 53.03 -1.86
CA PHE A 734 24.70 52.45 -3.20
C PHE A 734 25.87 51.46 -3.34
N PRO A 735 25.74 50.43 -4.21
CA PRO A 735 26.75 49.38 -4.35
C PRO A 735 28.18 49.90 -4.59
N THR A 736 28.34 50.95 -5.40
CA THR A 736 29.64 51.56 -5.69
C THR A 736 30.37 52.08 -4.44
N ILE A 737 29.62 52.64 -3.49
CA ILE A 737 30.14 53.16 -2.22
C ILE A 737 30.37 51.98 -1.26
N ALA A 738 29.37 51.12 -1.08
CA ALA A 738 29.46 50.01 -0.14
C ALA A 738 30.61 49.05 -0.48
N ASN A 739 30.75 48.67 -1.75
CA ASN A 739 31.78 47.73 -2.21
C ASN A 739 33.20 48.27 -2.05
N SER A 740 33.38 49.60 -2.12
CA SER A 740 34.70 50.25 -2.03
C SER A 740 35.12 50.63 -0.62
N LEU A 741 34.17 51.03 0.24
CA LEU A 741 34.48 51.61 1.55
C LEU A 741 34.27 50.68 2.75
N VAL A 742 33.44 49.64 2.63
CA VAL A 742 33.21 48.70 3.73
C VAL A 742 34.28 47.62 3.71
N HIS A 743 35.05 47.44 4.78
CA HIS A 743 36.14 46.47 4.84
C HIS A 743 35.75 45.18 5.58
N ASN A 744 36.45 44.07 5.30
CA ASN A 744 36.09 42.74 5.83
C ASN A 744 36.18 42.65 7.36
N ASP A 745 37.16 43.33 7.97
CA ASP A 745 37.35 43.42 9.42
C ASP A 745 36.16 44.10 10.11
N GLN A 746 35.57 45.12 9.47
CA GLN A 746 34.38 45.81 9.98
C GLN A 746 33.14 44.90 9.97
N LEU A 747 32.99 44.07 8.93
CA LEU A 747 31.84 43.18 8.73
C LEU A 747 31.75 42.05 9.77
N LEU A 748 32.82 41.81 10.55
CA LEU A 748 32.83 40.80 11.61
C LEU A 748 31.93 41.21 12.80
N THR A 749 31.82 42.51 13.08
CA THR A 749 31.02 43.04 14.21
C THR A 749 29.89 43.97 13.77
N GLU A 750 30.02 44.61 12.61
CA GLU A 750 29.02 45.51 12.03
C GLU A 750 28.71 45.07 10.59
N PRO A 751 27.81 44.08 10.40
CA PRO A 751 27.47 43.59 9.06
C PRO A 751 26.71 44.65 8.25
N PHE A 752 26.83 44.55 6.92
CA PHE A 752 26.07 45.38 5.99
C PHE A 752 24.60 44.94 5.89
N PHE A 753 24.33 43.64 6.01
CA PHE A 753 22.98 43.14 6.23
C PHE A 753 22.49 43.48 7.65
N ARG A 754 21.18 43.46 7.86
CA ARG A 754 20.52 43.90 9.10
C ARG A 754 21.05 43.14 10.32
N LYS A 755 21.69 43.87 11.23
CA LYS A 755 22.18 43.35 12.52
C LYS A 755 21.00 43.13 13.47
N PRO A 756 20.84 41.94 14.08
CA PRO A 756 19.86 41.71 15.14
C PRO A 756 20.12 42.60 16.36
N GLY A 757 19.05 43.11 16.97
CA GLY A 757 19.09 43.82 18.25
C GLY A 757 19.32 42.88 19.44
N ALA A 758 19.64 43.47 20.60
CA ALA A 758 19.86 42.70 21.83
C ALA A 758 18.63 41.85 22.19
N GLY A 759 18.87 40.56 22.49
CA GLY A 759 17.80 39.60 22.79
C GLY A 759 17.17 38.91 21.58
N GLN A 760 17.49 39.31 20.34
CA GLN A 760 17.04 38.62 19.14
C GLN A 760 17.98 37.45 18.78
N LEU A 761 17.49 36.48 17.99
CA LEU A 761 18.28 35.35 17.52
C LEU A 761 19.52 35.84 16.76
N GLY A 762 20.70 35.28 17.09
CA GLY A 762 21.95 35.61 16.42
C GLY A 762 22.63 36.91 16.88
N HIS A 763 22.07 37.67 17.83
CA HIS A 763 22.71 38.92 18.28
C HIS A 763 24.12 38.71 18.85
N LEU A 764 24.36 37.58 19.55
CA LEU A 764 25.67 37.25 20.13
C LEU A 764 26.75 36.90 19.10
N LEU A 765 26.39 36.71 17.82
CA LEU A 765 27.35 36.40 16.76
C LEU A 765 28.27 37.58 16.40
N PHE A 766 27.86 38.79 16.78
CA PHE A 766 28.54 40.06 16.44
C PHE A 766 29.33 40.66 17.60
N GLU A 767 29.39 39.95 18.72
CA GLU A 767 30.20 40.35 19.88
C GLU A 767 31.70 40.06 19.61
N PRO A 768 32.63 40.88 20.15
CA PRO A 768 34.08 40.67 19.96
C PRO A 768 34.58 39.30 20.45
N THR A 769 33.90 38.74 21.45
CA THR A 769 34.10 37.38 21.94
C THR A 769 32.74 36.68 21.90
N PHE A 770 32.67 35.56 21.21
CA PHE A 770 31.45 34.76 21.10
C PHE A 770 31.72 33.33 21.59
N ASP A 771 30.66 32.62 21.93
CA ASP A 771 30.71 31.24 22.38
C ASP A 771 30.52 30.27 21.19
N GLU A 772 31.48 29.39 20.98
CA GLU A 772 31.45 28.35 19.95
C GLU A 772 30.27 27.38 20.15
N GLU A 773 29.89 27.08 21.40
CA GLU A 773 28.73 26.24 21.69
C GLU A 773 27.42 26.94 21.35
N TYR A 774 27.35 28.26 21.57
CA TYR A 774 26.21 29.07 21.14
C TYR A 774 26.00 28.97 19.62
N VAL A 775 27.05 29.17 18.81
CA VAL A 775 26.94 29.10 17.34
C VAL A 775 26.40 27.74 16.90
N LYS A 776 26.93 26.65 17.46
CA LYS A 776 26.42 25.30 17.18
C LYS A 776 24.96 25.12 17.59
N GLY A 777 24.57 25.65 18.75
CA GLY A 777 23.20 25.58 19.26
C GLY A 777 22.17 26.37 18.47
N VAL A 778 22.58 27.44 17.76
CA VAL A 778 21.67 28.28 16.95
C VAL A 778 21.85 28.16 15.44
N ARG A 779 22.89 27.46 14.94
CA ARG A 779 23.20 27.34 13.50
C ARG A 779 21.99 26.98 12.67
N ASP A 780 21.32 25.89 13.02
CA ASP A 780 20.21 25.36 12.22
C ASP A 780 18.98 26.27 12.28
N GLN A 781 18.77 26.99 13.40
CA GLN A 781 17.74 28.04 13.49
C GLN A 781 18.07 29.24 12.61
N LEU A 782 19.35 29.64 12.55
CA LEU A 782 19.79 30.74 11.70
C LEU A 782 19.67 30.40 10.21
N LEU A 783 20.05 29.19 9.81
CA LEU A 783 19.88 28.68 8.45
C LEU A 783 18.41 28.69 8.02
N ALA A 784 17.54 28.17 8.88
CA ALA A 784 16.11 28.13 8.65
C ALA A 784 15.50 29.52 8.53
N LEU A 785 15.74 30.39 9.51
CA LEU A 785 14.95 31.61 9.73
C LEU A 785 15.52 32.86 9.04
N VAL A 786 16.83 32.97 8.88
CA VAL A 786 17.46 34.27 8.58
C VAL A 786 18.54 34.24 7.50
N LEU A 787 19.13 33.08 7.18
CA LEU A 787 20.12 32.95 6.11
C LEU A 787 19.44 32.41 4.84
N PRO A 788 19.35 33.20 3.77
CA PRO A 788 18.71 32.78 2.54
C PRO A 788 19.60 31.83 1.75
N SER A 789 18.97 30.87 1.10
CA SER A 789 19.62 29.99 0.14
C SER A 789 19.98 30.77 -1.13
N LEU A 790 21.14 30.48 -1.72
CA LEU A 790 21.59 31.10 -2.97
C LEU A 790 21.37 30.23 -4.20
N THR A 791 21.00 28.96 -4.01
CA THR A 791 20.61 28.03 -5.08
C THR A 791 19.12 27.72 -5.07
N LEU A 792 18.60 27.31 -6.22
CA LEU A 792 17.26 26.74 -6.32
C LEU A 792 17.16 25.41 -5.53
N VAL A 793 15.93 24.90 -5.48
CA VAL A 793 15.53 23.75 -4.68
C VAL A 793 15.75 22.42 -5.40
N THR A 794 16.12 21.38 -4.63
CA THR A 794 16.50 20.05 -5.14
C THR A 794 15.35 19.31 -5.81
N GLY A 795 14.10 19.53 -5.38
CA GLY A 795 12.93 18.88 -5.95
C GLY A 795 12.33 19.55 -7.19
N GLY A 796 12.82 20.74 -7.58
CA GLY A 796 12.24 21.57 -8.63
C GLY A 796 12.90 21.41 -10.00
N TRP A 797 12.83 22.46 -10.82
CA TRP A 797 13.36 22.48 -12.20
C TRP A 797 14.82 22.03 -12.33
N LEU A 798 15.68 22.42 -11.39
CA LEU A 798 17.09 22.03 -11.37
C LEU A 798 17.35 20.70 -10.63
N GLY A 799 16.34 19.90 -10.33
CA GLY A 799 16.52 18.67 -9.56
C GLY A 799 17.47 17.66 -10.20
N GLU A 800 17.55 17.64 -11.53
CA GLU A 800 18.52 16.80 -12.26
C GLU A 800 19.98 17.11 -11.89
N ASP A 801 20.26 18.32 -11.42
CA ASP A 801 21.62 18.78 -11.12
C ASP A 801 22.25 18.08 -9.92
N ILE A 802 21.42 17.44 -9.07
CA ILE A 802 21.86 16.62 -7.95
C ILE A 802 22.71 15.43 -8.41
N GLN A 803 22.66 15.06 -9.70
CA GLN A 803 23.54 14.04 -10.31
C GLN A 803 25.04 14.36 -10.26
N ARG A 804 25.40 15.60 -9.94
CA ARG A 804 26.80 15.97 -9.69
C ARG A 804 27.33 15.40 -8.37
N ASP A 805 26.43 15.07 -7.43
CA ASP A 805 26.78 14.31 -6.24
C ASP A 805 26.82 12.82 -6.58
N ARG A 806 28.01 12.23 -6.48
CA ARG A 806 28.26 10.82 -6.83
C ARG A 806 27.52 9.82 -5.95
N ARG A 807 26.97 10.25 -4.82
CA ARG A 807 26.15 9.41 -3.93
C ARG A 807 24.77 9.12 -4.53
N PHE A 808 24.27 10.02 -5.36
CA PHE A 808 22.98 9.83 -6.02
C PHE A 808 23.15 8.92 -7.23
N SER A 809 22.30 7.90 -7.29
CA SER A 809 22.41 6.81 -8.27
C SER A 809 21.20 6.73 -9.22
N LEU A 810 20.10 7.40 -8.90
CA LEU A 810 18.90 7.49 -9.73
C LEU A 810 18.30 8.90 -9.68
N PHE A 811 17.83 9.38 -10.83
CA PHE A 811 17.21 10.70 -10.99
C PHE A 811 16.01 10.56 -11.91
N VAL A 812 14.82 10.89 -11.42
CA VAL A 812 13.55 10.72 -12.12
C VAL A 812 12.83 12.06 -12.16
N ASN A 813 12.67 12.61 -13.36
CA ASN A 813 11.74 13.72 -13.55
C ASN A 813 10.32 13.16 -13.64
N MET A 814 9.51 13.33 -12.59
CA MET A 814 8.11 12.90 -12.55
C MET A 814 7.24 13.67 -13.55
N ASN A 815 7.72 14.79 -14.10
CA ASN A 815 7.02 15.50 -15.15
C ASN A 815 7.13 14.84 -16.53
N ASP A 816 8.03 13.87 -16.72
CA ASP A 816 8.23 13.16 -17.98
C ASP A 816 6.92 12.47 -18.42
N PRO A 817 6.44 12.71 -19.66
CA PRO A 817 5.21 12.10 -20.17
C PRO A 817 5.19 10.57 -20.12
N SER A 818 6.34 9.89 -20.19
CA SER A 818 6.43 8.43 -20.07
C SER A 818 6.11 7.91 -18.67
N LYS A 819 6.08 8.81 -17.67
CA LYS A 819 5.78 8.52 -16.27
C LYS A 819 4.35 8.89 -15.89
N LYS A 820 3.59 9.39 -16.86
CA LYS A 820 2.19 9.77 -16.74
C LYS A 820 1.37 8.89 -17.66
N ASN A 821 0.24 8.43 -17.16
CA ASN A 821 -0.70 7.64 -17.95
C ASN A 821 -1.95 8.51 -18.19
N ASP A 822 -1.92 9.33 -19.24
CA ASP A 822 -2.79 10.52 -19.38
C ASP A 822 -2.62 11.48 -18.18
N TRP A 823 -3.54 12.41 -17.99
CA TRP A 823 -3.59 13.30 -16.83
C TRP A 823 -5.02 13.65 -16.48
N PRO A 824 -5.32 14.03 -15.23
CA PRO A 824 -6.66 14.42 -14.83
C PRO A 824 -7.28 15.46 -15.76
N SER A 825 -8.54 15.23 -16.09
CA SER A 825 -9.37 16.05 -16.96
C SER A 825 -9.60 17.45 -16.39
N ASN A 826 -9.77 17.55 -15.07
CA ASN A 826 -9.95 18.81 -14.34
C ASN A 826 -8.70 19.72 -14.39
N ARG A 827 -7.54 19.20 -14.78
CA ARG A 827 -6.31 19.97 -15.01
C ARG A 827 -6.28 20.66 -16.38
N GLY A 828 -7.21 20.35 -17.27
CA GLY A 828 -7.33 21.00 -18.58
C GLY A 828 -6.06 20.84 -19.43
N LEU A 829 -5.45 21.97 -19.82
CA LEU A 829 -4.20 22.01 -20.58
C LEU A 829 -2.94 21.91 -19.71
N ASP A 830 -3.06 22.10 -18.40
CA ASP A 830 -1.93 21.95 -17.48
C ASP A 830 -1.71 20.45 -17.24
N LYS A 831 -0.66 19.92 -17.86
CA LYS A 831 -0.29 18.50 -17.75
C LYS A 831 0.93 18.30 -16.88
N ASP A 832 1.33 19.33 -16.12
CA ASP A 832 2.50 19.28 -15.28
C ASP A 832 2.22 18.57 -13.96
N TRP A 833 3.20 17.81 -13.48
CA TRP A 833 3.19 17.15 -12.19
C TRP A 833 3.42 18.16 -11.07
N LYS A 834 2.40 18.35 -10.23
CA LYS A 834 2.34 19.31 -9.14
C LYS A 834 2.93 18.75 -7.85
N HIS A 835 3.21 19.63 -6.90
CA HIS A 835 3.98 19.30 -5.70
C HIS A 835 3.43 18.10 -4.92
N SER A 836 2.10 18.05 -4.77
CA SER A 836 1.39 17.03 -3.99
C SER A 836 0.77 15.90 -4.84
N ASP A 837 0.98 15.87 -6.17
CA ASP A 837 0.32 14.88 -7.04
C ASP A 837 0.73 13.43 -6.75
N ILE A 838 1.83 13.22 -6.00
CA ILE A 838 2.19 11.90 -5.46
C ILE A 838 1.09 11.32 -4.55
N LYS A 839 0.29 12.19 -3.91
CA LYS A 839 -0.93 11.87 -3.15
C LYS A 839 -2.18 12.31 -3.91
N ASP A 840 -2.27 13.56 -4.34
CA ASP A 840 -3.56 14.14 -4.75
C ASP A 840 -4.14 13.53 -6.04
N VAL A 841 -3.32 13.03 -6.96
CA VAL A 841 -3.79 12.50 -8.25
C VAL A 841 -4.03 11.01 -8.17
N ALA A 842 -5.19 10.55 -8.65
CA ALA A 842 -5.57 9.13 -8.65
C ALA A 842 -4.46 8.19 -9.19
N TYR A 843 -4.38 7.01 -8.59
CA TYR A 843 -3.33 6.02 -8.86
C TYR A 843 -3.11 5.72 -10.35
N VAL A 844 -4.18 5.62 -11.14
CA VAL A 844 -4.09 5.29 -12.58
C VAL A 844 -3.18 6.23 -13.37
N PHE A 845 -3.07 7.50 -12.97
CA PHE A 845 -2.21 8.51 -13.62
C PHE A 845 -0.77 8.46 -13.11
N SER A 846 -0.55 8.06 -11.85
CA SER A 846 0.72 8.09 -11.13
C SER A 846 1.40 6.72 -10.97
N LYS A 847 0.77 5.63 -11.41
CA LYS A 847 1.22 4.24 -11.23
C LYS A 847 2.66 3.96 -11.63
N GLU A 848 3.15 4.61 -12.70
CA GLU A 848 4.52 4.38 -13.21
C GLU A 848 5.59 4.93 -12.25
N ILE A 849 5.24 5.90 -11.41
CA ILE A 849 6.12 6.38 -10.33
C ILE A 849 6.16 5.34 -9.20
N PHE A 850 5.02 4.83 -8.76
CA PHE A 850 4.97 3.81 -7.70
C PHE A 850 5.63 2.50 -8.11
N LYS A 851 5.45 2.07 -9.36
CA LYS A 851 6.17 0.92 -9.91
C LYS A 851 7.69 1.11 -9.83
N GLN A 852 8.20 2.28 -10.20
CA GLN A 852 9.64 2.57 -10.06
C GLN A 852 10.08 2.64 -8.60
N ILE A 853 9.26 3.14 -7.68
CA ILE A 853 9.57 3.15 -6.25
C ILE A 853 9.68 1.71 -5.73
N VAL A 854 8.77 0.81 -6.10
CA VAL A 854 8.82 -0.61 -5.73
C VAL A 854 10.05 -1.29 -6.32
N GLU A 855 10.28 -1.16 -7.63
CA GLU A 855 11.39 -1.80 -8.32
C GLU A 855 12.77 -1.33 -7.81
N ASN A 856 12.99 -0.02 -7.70
CA ASN A 856 14.29 0.54 -7.30
C ASN A 856 14.48 0.51 -5.77
N GLY A 857 13.39 0.62 -5.00
CA GLY A 857 13.39 0.49 -3.55
C GLY A 857 13.59 -0.96 -3.08
N GLY A 858 13.41 -1.94 -3.97
CA GLY A 858 13.47 -3.36 -3.66
C GLY A 858 12.42 -3.75 -2.61
N LEU A 859 11.19 -3.27 -2.84
CA LEU A 859 10.03 -3.35 -1.94
C LEU A 859 9.15 -4.57 -2.22
#